data_AF-A0A841C6H2-F1
#
_entry.id   AF-A0A841C6H2-F1
#
_cell.length_a   1.000
_cell.length_b   1.000
_cell.length_c   1.000
_cell.angle_alpha   90.00
_cell.angle_beta   90.00
_cell.angle_gamma   90.00
#
_symmetry.space_group_name_H-M   'P 1'
#
loop_
_entity.id
_entity.type
_entity.pdbx_description
1 polymer ?
#
loop_
_entity_poly.entity_id
_entity_poly.type
_entity_poly.pdbx_seq_one_letter_code
_entity_poly.pdbx_strand_id
1 'polypeptide(L)'
;MPASPRLRRPHLPLGIAVVLLLVGAAVAQGIGGTLGLSFTPVRVPVESVTPRPAEPMAAAPPVAAIAVPEGARLGLAAESVADALVARGLARPRIAPDATGPGTLRVVLGAAVGTSAEAFRIDGAGADLTVAAGDVAGAVAGLYAVADRIRSGAEIQRGVITPKLGLRLTDAGSVGREPDRTAFAAGTDYSLNTDVVGSALLPAAPWVDQAAVDRIAEQFRQFVDHSLAQGYNGVVVPGFLEYVTFAGVGDGHAVYPAGDTHLATAQAMVAAFGPVFRYAHDMGMKVFLMTDMLALSPPLERYLDRVAGGLDTSNDQLWAVYRAGLAELFDRMPFLAGLMVRIGEGGDVYQQHGWDYSSRIAVTTPEAVRAMLTALLGAAGPAGKDVIFRTWTVGVGAVGDLHTNPASYETVLGGFNDPHLVVSTKYSLGDFYSHLPLNETLTVGDQRRIVEFQSRREFEGFGAFPNDLTDLHRQALQYALSANPHIEGVWTWTQDGGPLRAGPMSLYLRTGFWQLYDLNTYAAARLAWQPDADPAAITADWIRQTLSTDPATVAAVGEAMALSREAITKGLYLSRYADNTVKALGLQPPPMMWIFEWDIVTGDSAALDSIYQVTRDHIDEVIAEGEQAAVLAGRIAYLVEATPEASWRDPELRRRFEAAADYQADLFQTLSDYRTMFLRHAQWLDTGSDDAFRAWHEAEERYGKTRDAHVHRYGGDVDLPAYNFTAADIGMHRADRDELMSWLARGLLGLVLIGLLLGSALGRRLLGPGLPGSAALRGLWLGATRPWRVADLDVTPTRTDRVLVLALPVAALVASRSVFTWFTAPAHLVLVLGAWLLFGVVLRLLVRGRDPFHLWAAVGGAALLRTVVLLVALSGRGPGRYWFQFWTAPTSRAVYITIAFAAFCWVFVAAGLVLRDGYGWQARRAIGAVLVGLGVPLAVLGSVIAAIGLEAALTIWNDQMALLPWGLSRILGITVYLGIPTGLPGDAAIAGGVLTVAGGLLCSFARRAGGTAGLESR
;
A
#
# COMPACT_ATOMS: atom_id res chain seq x y z
N MET A 1 -61.50 47.86 1.53
CA MET A 1 -61.63 46.47 2.01
C MET A 1 -60.24 45.95 2.35
N PRO A 2 -60.00 45.46 3.58
CA PRO A 2 -58.70 44.89 3.93
C PRO A 2 -58.54 43.54 3.24
N ALA A 3 -57.41 43.32 2.59
CA ALA A 3 -57.08 42.06 1.96
C ALA A 3 -57.08 40.95 3.02
N SER A 4 -57.88 39.92 2.79
CA SER A 4 -57.98 38.72 3.62
C SER A 4 -56.58 38.14 3.87
N PRO A 5 -56.22 37.74 5.11
CA PRO A 5 -54.95 37.10 5.37
C PRO A 5 -54.91 35.81 4.56
N ARG A 6 -53.99 35.71 3.59
CA ARG A 6 -53.71 34.44 2.91
C ARG A 6 -53.35 33.44 4.01
N LEU A 7 -54.26 32.50 4.30
CA LEU A 7 -54.00 31.32 5.11
C LEU A 7 -52.80 30.59 4.50
N ARG A 8 -51.60 30.91 4.99
CA ARG A 8 -50.37 30.22 4.61
C ARG A 8 -50.50 28.79 5.12
N ARG A 9 -50.80 27.85 4.21
CA ARG A 9 -51.05 26.45 4.53
C ARG A 9 -49.82 25.85 5.24
N PRO A 10 -49.92 25.43 6.52
CA PRO A 10 -48.78 24.89 7.28
C PRO A 10 -48.28 23.53 6.77
N HIS A 11 -48.99 22.90 5.84
CA HIS A 11 -48.63 21.61 5.25
C HIS A 11 -47.45 21.67 4.27
N LEU A 12 -47.18 22.83 3.64
CA LEU A 12 -46.12 22.95 2.63
C LEU A 12 -44.70 22.89 3.23
N PRO A 13 -44.36 23.60 4.32
CA PRO A 13 -43.05 23.48 4.97
C PRO A 13 -42.79 22.10 5.58
N LEU A 14 -43.85 21.45 6.10
CA LEU A 14 -43.77 20.09 6.61
C LEU A 14 -43.45 19.10 5.49
N GLY A 15 -44.14 19.22 4.34
CA GLY A 15 -43.84 18.42 3.15
C GLY A 15 -42.41 18.62 2.66
N ILE A 16 -41.90 19.86 2.64
CA ILE A 16 -40.50 20.14 2.29
C ILE A 16 -39.53 19.47 3.27
N ALA A 17 -39.76 19.58 4.58
CA ALA A 17 -38.90 18.95 5.58
C ALA A 17 -38.86 17.41 5.43
N VAL A 18 -40.00 16.78 5.15
CA VAL A 18 -40.07 15.33 4.87
C VAL A 18 -39.26 14.98 3.61
N VAL A 19 -39.39 15.75 2.52
CA VAL A 19 -38.59 15.54 1.30
C VAL A 19 -37.11 15.68 1.59
N LEU A 20 -36.69 16.70 2.35
CA LEU A 20 -35.28 16.89 2.70
C LEU A 20 -34.73 15.74 3.56
N LEU A 21 -35.53 15.18 4.47
CA LEU A 21 -35.15 14.00 5.23
C LEU A 21 -35.05 12.76 4.34
N LEU A 22 -35.96 12.57 3.37
CA LEU A 22 -35.87 11.47 2.41
C LEU A 22 -34.60 11.58 1.54
N VAL A 23 -34.26 12.78 1.07
CA VAL A 23 -33.01 13.02 0.33
C VAL A 23 -31.80 12.79 1.24
N GLY A 24 -31.85 13.25 2.49
CA GLY A 24 -30.80 12.99 3.48
C GLY A 24 -30.61 11.49 3.74
N ALA A 25 -31.70 10.72 3.81
CA ALA A 25 -31.66 9.27 3.96
C ALA A 25 -31.05 8.58 2.73
N ALA A 26 -31.38 9.05 1.52
CA ALA A 26 -30.75 8.57 0.29
C ALA A 26 -29.23 8.84 0.26
N VAL A 27 -28.80 10.03 0.70
CA VAL A 27 -27.37 10.36 0.84
C VAL A 27 -26.69 9.48 1.89
N ALA A 28 -27.34 9.26 3.04
CA ALA A 28 -26.84 8.39 4.08
C ALA A 28 -26.68 6.93 3.60
N GLN A 29 -27.65 6.43 2.82
CA GLN A 29 -27.57 5.11 2.20
C GLN A 29 -26.43 5.03 1.18
N GLY A 30 -26.24 6.07 0.35
CA GLY A 30 -25.13 6.15 -0.59
C GLY A 30 -23.77 6.09 0.11
N ILE A 31 -23.56 6.92 1.14
CA ILE A 31 -22.33 6.91 1.94
C ILE A 31 -22.12 5.56 2.64
N GLY A 32 -23.17 4.97 3.20
CA GLY A 32 -23.11 3.65 3.83
C GLY A 32 -22.70 2.55 2.85
N GLY A 33 -23.24 2.58 1.62
CA GLY A 33 -22.88 1.67 0.55
C GLY A 33 -21.44 1.83 0.10
N THR A 34 -20.96 3.07 -0.05
CA THR A 34 -19.55 3.35 -0.42
C THR A 34 -18.57 2.91 0.67
N LEU A 35 -18.89 3.09 1.95
CA LEU A 35 -18.02 2.63 3.05
C LEU A 35 -17.87 1.11 3.06
N GLY A 36 -18.95 0.36 2.77
CA GLY A 36 -18.87 -1.08 2.48
C GLY A 36 -18.18 -1.96 3.52
N LEU A 37 -18.16 -1.54 4.80
CA LEU A 37 -17.41 -2.22 5.86
C LEU A 37 -17.89 -3.65 6.08
N SER A 38 -16.99 -4.62 5.90
CA SER A 38 -17.26 -6.03 6.20
C SER A 38 -16.00 -6.73 6.72
N PHE A 39 -16.20 -7.67 7.64
CA PHE A 39 -15.15 -8.50 8.21
C PHE A 39 -15.54 -9.96 8.03
N THR A 40 -14.65 -10.76 7.46
CA THR A 40 -14.89 -12.19 7.23
C THR A 40 -13.69 -12.97 7.74
N PRO A 41 -13.87 -13.87 8.72
CA PRO A 41 -12.77 -14.68 9.22
C PRO A 41 -12.10 -15.47 8.10
N VAL A 42 -10.78 -15.56 8.15
CA VAL A 42 -9.98 -16.33 7.20
C VAL A 42 -9.20 -17.43 7.88
N ARG A 43 -8.81 -18.43 7.09
CA ARG A 43 -7.94 -19.51 7.57
C ARG A 43 -6.48 -19.17 7.28
N VAL A 44 -5.76 -18.80 8.33
CA VAL A 44 -4.34 -18.51 8.28
C VAL A 44 -3.52 -19.80 8.45
N PRO A 45 -2.38 -19.98 7.73
CA PRO A 45 -1.45 -21.05 8.01
C PRO A 45 -0.92 -20.99 9.45
N VAL A 46 -0.89 -22.13 10.13
CA VAL A 46 -0.30 -22.23 11.48
C VAL A 46 1.14 -22.70 11.31
N GLU A 47 2.08 -21.84 11.64
CA GLU A 47 3.52 -22.13 11.57
C GLU A 47 3.95 -22.91 12.82
N SER A 48 4.70 -23.99 12.64
CA SER A 48 5.27 -24.77 13.74
C SER A 48 6.74 -24.99 13.50
N VAL A 49 7.57 -24.14 14.10
CA VAL A 49 9.02 -24.25 14.02
C VAL A 49 9.52 -24.85 15.33
N THR A 50 10.12 -26.04 15.25
CA THR A 50 10.79 -26.68 16.39
C THR A 50 12.29 -26.62 16.14
N PRO A 51 13.10 -26.03 17.02
CA PRO A 51 14.54 -26.00 16.82
C PRO A 51 15.12 -27.41 16.93
N ARG A 52 16.17 -27.71 16.15
CA ARG A 52 16.93 -28.94 16.34
C ARG A 52 17.76 -28.89 17.62
N PRO A 53 17.92 -30.04 18.33
CA PRO A 53 18.85 -30.12 19.43
C PRO A 53 20.30 -29.95 18.94
N ALA A 54 21.21 -29.66 19.87
CA ALA A 54 22.63 -29.62 19.58
C ALA A 54 23.13 -30.98 19.07
N GLU A 55 23.60 -31.01 17.83
CA GLU A 55 24.05 -32.23 17.14
C GLU A 55 25.49 -32.04 16.62
N PRO A 56 26.34 -33.09 16.71
CA PRO A 56 27.67 -33.03 16.12
C PRO A 56 27.59 -33.03 14.60
N MET A 57 28.52 -32.33 13.94
CA MET A 57 28.62 -32.35 12.49
C MET A 57 29.14 -33.72 11.99
N ALA A 58 28.63 -34.16 10.84
CA ALA A 58 29.22 -35.26 10.10
C ALA A 58 30.67 -34.91 9.68
N ALA A 59 31.55 -35.91 9.70
CA ALA A 59 32.94 -35.75 9.29
C ALA A 59 33.01 -35.36 7.80
N ALA A 60 33.80 -34.33 7.47
CA ALA A 60 34.04 -33.96 6.09
C ALA A 60 34.88 -35.07 5.40
N PRO A 61 34.52 -35.47 4.16
CA PRO A 61 35.28 -36.49 3.44
C PRO A 61 36.68 -35.95 3.10
N PRO A 62 37.78 -36.69 3.34
CA PRO A 62 39.14 -36.22 3.11
C PRO A 62 39.50 -36.31 1.62
N VAL A 63 38.79 -35.56 0.78
CA VAL A 63 39.00 -35.48 -0.67
C VAL A 63 40.28 -34.70 -0.93
N ALA A 64 41.28 -35.33 -1.53
CA ALA A 64 42.55 -34.73 -1.91
C ALA A 64 42.56 -34.19 -3.34
N ALA A 65 41.69 -34.72 -4.21
CA ALA A 65 41.58 -34.26 -5.59
C ALA A 65 40.14 -34.39 -6.13
N ILE A 66 39.77 -33.49 -7.04
CA ILE A 66 38.48 -33.49 -7.74
C ILE A 66 38.75 -33.72 -9.24
N ALA A 67 38.38 -34.90 -9.73
CA ALA A 67 38.46 -35.28 -11.13
C ALA A 67 37.20 -34.82 -11.87
N VAL A 68 37.29 -33.68 -12.53
CA VAL A 68 36.17 -33.03 -13.22
C VAL A 68 36.54 -32.68 -14.67
N PRO A 69 35.66 -32.96 -15.65
CA PRO A 69 35.86 -32.53 -17.04
C PRO A 69 36.06 -31.02 -17.18
N GLU A 70 36.76 -30.59 -18.23
CA GLU A 70 36.94 -29.16 -18.52
C GLU A 70 35.60 -28.47 -18.81
N GLY A 71 35.42 -27.27 -18.25
CA GLY A 71 34.26 -26.41 -18.49
C GLY A 71 34.00 -25.46 -17.32
N ALA A 72 33.60 -24.21 -17.61
CA ALA A 72 33.42 -23.18 -16.59
C ALA A 72 32.39 -23.56 -15.51
N ARG A 73 31.25 -24.13 -15.93
CA ARG A 73 30.16 -24.57 -15.02
C ARG A 73 30.62 -25.63 -14.03
N LEU A 74 31.28 -26.66 -14.54
CA LEU A 74 31.80 -27.77 -13.74
C LEU A 74 32.96 -27.32 -12.85
N GLY A 75 33.83 -26.45 -13.37
CA GLY A 75 34.93 -25.84 -12.62
C GLY A 75 34.42 -25.06 -11.41
N LEU A 76 33.43 -24.16 -11.61
CA LEU A 76 32.85 -23.40 -10.51
C LEU A 76 32.20 -24.30 -9.45
N ALA A 77 31.44 -25.32 -9.87
CA ALA A 77 30.81 -26.25 -8.94
C ALA A 77 31.85 -27.09 -8.16
N ALA A 78 32.96 -27.47 -8.81
CA ALA A 78 34.08 -28.15 -8.16
C ALA A 78 34.82 -27.23 -7.17
N GLU A 79 35.01 -25.95 -7.50
CA GLU A 79 35.55 -24.95 -6.57
C GLU A 79 34.65 -24.79 -5.35
N SER A 80 33.32 -24.82 -5.51
CA SER A 80 32.39 -24.79 -4.38
C SER A 80 32.60 -25.97 -3.41
N VAL A 81 32.92 -27.17 -3.92
CA VAL A 81 33.29 -28.33 -3.09
C VAL A 81 34.63 -28.11 -2.41
N ALA A 82 35.62 -27.58 -3.14
CA ALA A 82 36.94 -27.27 -2.60
C ALA A 82 36.86 -26.25 -1.44
N ASP A 83 36.08 -25.20 -1.62
CA ASP A 83 35.83 -24.17 -0.59
C ASP A 83 35.09 -24.74 0.61
N ALA A 84 34.13 -25.63 0.38
CA ALA A 84 33.44 -26.34 1.47
C ALA A 84 34.42 -27.17 2.33
N LEU A 85 35.37 -27.87 1.70
CA LEU A 85 36.38 -28.65 2.40
C LEU A 85 37.35 -27.77 3.18
N VAL A 86 37.81 -26.66 2.58
CA VAL A 86 38.68 -25.66 3.25
C VAL A 86 37.96 -25.05 4.46
N ALA A 87 36.69 -24.69 4.32
CA ALA A 87 35.88 -24.16 5.41
C ALA A 87 35.67 -25.17 6.56
N ARG A 88 35.90 -26.47 6.31
CA ARG A 88 35.89 -27.56 7.30
C ARG A 88 37.29 -27.91 7.82
N GLY A 89 38.31 -27.12 7.50
CA GLY A 89 39.68 -27.28 7.99
C GLY A 89 40.53 -28.30 7.22
N LEU A 90 40.09 -28.73 6.04
CA LEU A 90 40.85 -29.64 5.17
C LEU A 90 41.71 -28.86 4.17
N ALA A 91 42.72 -29.52 3.62
CA ALA A 91 43.54 -28.93 2.55
C ALA A 91 42.70 -28.74 1.28
N ARG A 92 42.94 -27.65 0.54
CA ARG A 92 42.27 -27.42 -0.74
C ARG A 92 42.63 -28.55 -1.72
N PRO A 93 41.65 -29.29 -2.27
CA PRO A 93 41.92 -30.36 -3.20
C PRO A 93 42.46 -29.85 -4.54
N ARG A 94 43.24 -30.67 -5.24
CA ARG A 94 43.62 -30.38 -6.63
C ARG A 94 42.43 -30.65 -7.55
N ILE A 95 41.99 -29.65 -8.31
CA ILE A 95 40.95 -29.79 -9.33
C ILE A 95 41.63 -30.00 -10.69
N ALA A 96 41.45 -31.16 -11.31
CA ALA A 96 42.00 -31.45 -12.64
C ALA A 96 41.26 -32.62 -13.32
N PRO A 97 41.14 -32.65 -14.66
CA PRO A 97 40.45 -33.74 -15.37
C PRO A 97 41.11 -35.12 -15.18
N ASP A 98 42.43 -35.14 -15.02
CA ASP A 98 43.27 -36.33 -14.89
C ASP A 98 43.53 -36.73 -13.42
N ALA A 99 42.83 -36.12 -12.47
CA ALA A 99 43.04 -36.40 -11.06
C ALA A 99 42.77 -37.88 -10.71
N THR A 100 43.78 -38.50 -10.10
CA THR A 100 43.78 -39.92 -9.73
C THR A 100 44.48 -40.11 -8.38
N GLY A 101 44.30 -41.28 -7.78
CA GLY A 101 44.80 -41.61 -6.44
C GLY A 101 43.67 -41.80 -5.42
N PRO A 102 44.02 -42.20 -4.18
CA PRO A 102 43.06 -42.32 -3.09
C PRO A 102 42.54 -40.94 -2.68
N GLY A 103 41.28 -40.85 -2.29
CA GLY A 103 40.65 -39.59 -1.90
C GLY A 103 40.23 -38.72 -3.08
N THR A 104 39.76 -39.33 -4.17
CA THR A 104 39.32 -38.60 -5.36
C THR A 104 37.79 -38.50 -5.41
N LEU A 105 37.26 -37.28 -5.57
CA LEU A 105 35.88 -37.09 -6.03
C LEU A 105 35.87 -37.11 -7.56
N ARG A 106 35.18 -38.07 -8.17
CA ARG A 106 35.11 -38.25 -9.62
C ARG A 106 33.76 -37.81 -10.17
N VAL A 107 33.78 -37.00 -11.22
CA VAL A 107 32.58 -36.63 -11.99
C VAL A 107 32.50 -37.50 -13.23
N VAL A 108 31.38 -38.19 -13.41
CA VAL A 108 31.12 -39.09 -14.54
C VAL A 108 29.88 -38.61 -15.30
N LEU A 109 30.04 -38.32 -16.59
CA LEU A 109 28.95 -37.91 -17.48
C LEU A 109 28.43 -39.10 -18.30
N GLY A 110 27.22 -38.98 -18.86
CA GLY A 110 26.60 -40.03 -19.68
C GLY A 110 26.03 -41.21 -18.87
N ALA A 111 25.90 -41.07 -17.56
CA ALA A 111 25.29 -42.08 -16.70
C ALA A 111 23.76 -42.04 -16.86
N ALA A 112 23.12 -43.21 -16.90
CA ALA A 112 21.66 -43.30 -16.85
C ALA A 112 21.18 -43.02 -15.42
N VAL A 113 20.80 -41.77 -15.14
CA VAL A 113 20.33 -41.32 -13.82
C VAL A 113 19.01 -40.55 -13.94
N GLY A 114 17.96 -41.06 -13.31
CA GLY A 114 16.65 -40.39 -13.26
C GLY A 114 16.09 -39.99 -14.63
N THR A 115 15.09 -39.09 -14.61
CA THR A 115 14.45 -38.54 -15.81
C THR A 115 14.58 -37.02 -15.94
N SER A 116 15.11 -36.33 -14.91
CA SER A 116 15.38 -34.89 -14.93
C SER A 116 16.79 -34.62 -15.44
N ALA A 117 16.98 -33.50 -16.16
CA ALA A 117 18.30 -33.05 -16.61
C ALA A 117 19.26 -32.77 -15.43
N GLU A 118 18.72 -32.38 -14.27
CA GLU A 118 19.51 -32.11 -13.07
C GLU A 118 19.62 -33.34 -12.14
N ALA A 119 19.18 -34.53 -12.58
CA ALA A 119 19.34 -35.75 -11.81
C ALA A 119 20.80 -36.23 -11.78
N PHE A 120 21.22 -36.74 -10.63
CA PHE A 120 22.55 -37.33 -10.46
C PHE A 120 22.52 -38.48 -9.45
N ARG A 121 23.62 -39.23 -9.38
CA ARG A 121 23.85 -40.28 -8.41
C ARG A 121 25.15 -40.03 -7.67
N ILE A 122 25.11 -40.15 -6.34
CA ILE A 122 26.31 -40.10 -5.51
C ILE A 122 26.61 -41.50 -4.97
N ASP A 123 27.79 -42.02 -5.31
CA ASP A 123 28.30 -43.32 -4.87
C ASP A 123 29.63 -43.19 -4.12
N GLY A 124 30.10 -44.29 -3.52
CA GLY A 124 31.38 -44.37 -2.81
C GLY A 124 31.28 -44.14 -1.29
N ALA A 125 32.40 -44.30 -0.59
CA ALA A 125 32.50 -44.17 0.86
C ALA A 125 33.84 -43.55 1.27
N GLY A 126 33.84 -42.81 2.39
CA GLY A 126 35.03 -42.15 2.90
C GLY A 126 35.55 -41.08 1.94
N ALA A 127 36.80 -41.25 1.50
CA ALA A 127 37.53 -40.27 0.71
C ALA A 127 37.22 -40.33 -0.79
N ASP A 128 36.76 -41.49 -1.28
CA ASP A 128 36.49 -41.72 -2.70
C ASP A 128 34.99 -41.60 -3.00
N LEU A 129 34.63 -40.55 -3.73
CA LEU A 129 33.25 -40.19 -4.07
C LEU A 129 33.09 -40.19 -5.58
N THR A 130 31.92 -40.61 -6.07
CA THR A 130 31.57 -40.46 -7.49
C THR A 130 30.26 -39.70 -7.62
N VAL A 131 30.26 -38.61 -8.39
CA VAL A 131 29.07 -37.90 -8.85
C VAL A 131 28.83 -38.29 -10.30
N ALA A 132 27.84 -39.14 -10.54
CA ALA A 132 27.48 -39.61 -11.87
C ALA A 132 26.20 -38.91 -12.36
N ALA A 133 26.23 -38.36 -13.57
CA ALA A 133 25.13 -37.60 -14.17
C ALA A 133 24.90 -37.95 -15.64
N GLY A 134 23.70 -37.68 -16.15
CA GLY A 134 23.40 -37.82 -17.58
C GLY A 134 24.17 -36.80 -18.41
N ASP A 135 24.22 -35.55 -17.92
CA ASP A 135 24.90 -34.43 -18.57
C ASP A 135 25.57 -33.48 -17.56
N VAL A 136 26.04 -32.34 -18.06
CA VAL A 136 26.71 -31.30 -17.27
C VAL A 136 25.79 -30.69 -16.21
N ALA A 137 24.49 -30.51 -16.48
CA ALA A 137 23.57 -29.90 -15.53
C ALA A 137 23.40 -30.78 -14.30
N GLY A 138 23.18 -32.08 -14.48
CA GLY A 138 23.12 -33.06 -13.37
C GLY A 138 24.43 -33.14 -12.59
N ALA A 139 25.59 -33.08 -13.26
CA ALA A 139 26.88 -33.13 -12.57
C ALA A 139 27.15 -31.89 -11.72
N VAL A 140 26.82 -30.69 -12.25
CA VAL A 140 26.91 -29.42 -11.52
C VAL A 140 25.98 -29.42 -10.31
N ALA A 141 24.72 -29.85 -10.51
CA ALA A 141 23.74 -30.05 -9.44
C ALA A 141 24.28 -30.98 -8.34
N GLY A 142 24.92 -32.09 -8.72
CA GLY A 142 25.53 -33.04 -7.78
C GLY A 142 26.72 -32.47 -7.01
N LEU A 143 27.59 -31.70 -7.67
CA LEU A 143 28.71 -31.04 -7.02
C LEU A 143 28.25 -29.98 -6.01
N TYR A 144 27.27 -29.14 -6.36
CA TYR A 144 26.70 -28.17 -5.41
C TYR A 144 26.01 -28.86 -4.23
N ALA A 145 25.28 -29.95 -4.47
CA ALA A 145 24.67 -30.73 -3.39
C ALA A 145 25.73 -31.32 -2.43
N VAL A 146 26.85 -31.82 -2.97
CA VAL A 146 27.98 -32.28 -2.15
C VAL A 146 28.59 -31.12 -1.35
N ALA A 147 28.84 -29.97 -2.00
CA ALA A 147 29.42 -28.80 -1.35
C ALA A 147 28.54 -28.30 -0.20
N ASP A 148 27.23 -28.22 -0.42
CA ASP A 148 26.25 -27.83 0.60
C ASP A 148 26.23 -28.78 1.80
N ARG A 149 26.26 -30.10 1.58
CA ARG A 149 26.35 -31.09 2.68
C ARG A 149 27.66 -30.96 3.46
N ILE A 150 28.78 -30.73 2.78
CA ILE A 150 30.07 -30.53 3.44
C ILE A 150 30.07 -29.25 4.28
N ARG A 151 29.57 -28.12 3.73
CA ARG A 151 29.50 -26.83 4.45
C ARG A 151 28.59 -26.91 5.67
N SER A 152 27.40 -27.49 5.52
CA SER A 152 26.44 -27.68 6.61
C SER A 152 26.86 -28.75 7.61
N GLY A 153 27.79 -29.64 7.26
CA GLY A 153 28.13 -30.79 8.09
C GLY A 153 27.01 -31.80 8.23
N ALA A 154 26.08 -31.82 7.30
CA ALA A 154 25.11 -32.89 7.15
C ALA A 154 25.74 -34.07 6.38
N GLU A 155 25.14 -35.26 6.52
CA GLU A 155 25.60 -36.42 5.77
C GLU A 155 25.37 -36.24 4.26
N ILE A 156 26.33 -36.70 3.45
CA ILE A 156 26.19 -36.72 2.00
C ILE A 156 25.23 -37.85 1.63
N GLN A 157 24.04 -37.47 1.15
CA GLN A 157 23.04 -38.41 0.67
C GLN A 157 23.59 -39.24 -0.51
N ARG A 158 23.44 -40.57 -0.42
CA ARG A 158 23.89 -41.53 -1.43
C ARG A 158 22.74 -42.01 -2.30
N GLY A 159 23.07 -42.55 -3.47
CA GLY A 159 22.10 -43.02 -4.45
C GLY A 159 21.64 -41.92 -5.39
N VAL A 160 20.53 -42.19 -6.09
CA VAL A 160 19.98 -41.29 -7.11
C VAL A 160 19.19 -40.17 -6.44
N ILE A 161 19.49 -38.93 -6.81
CA ILE A 161 18.83 -37.72 -6.34
C ILE A 161 18.28 -36.98 -7.55
N THR A 162 17.01 -36.60 -7.46
CA THR A 162 16.29 -35.89 -8.51
C THR A 162 15.62 -34.66 -7.88
N PRO A 163 15.98 -33.43 -8.27
CA PRO A 163 15.26 -32.23 -7.83
C PRO A 163 13.78 -32.33 -8.21
N LYS A 164 12.89 -31.95 -7.29
CA LYS A 164 11.44 -32.03 -7.53
C LYS A 164 10.95 -31.00 -8.54
N LEU A 165 11.42 -29.75 -8.44
CA LEU A 165 11.01 -28.65 -9.30
C LEU A 165 12.14 -28.19 -10.21
N GLY A 166 11.84 -27.99 -11.50
CA GLY A 166 12.83 -27.77 -12.56
C GLY A 166 13.17 -26.30 -12.81
N LEU A 167 12.32 -25.35 -12.40
CA LEU A 167 12.55 -23.91 -12.57
C LEU A 167 12.68 -23.24 -11.20
N ARG A 168 13.86 -22.71 -10.86
CA ARG A 168 14.12 -22.08 -9.57
C ARG A 168 14.70 -20.70 -9.83
N LEU A 169 13.82 -19.70 -9.81
CA LEU A 169 14.12 -18.31 -10.15
C LEU A 169 14.43 -17.48 -8.91
N THR A 170 15.35 -16.54 -9.08
CA THR A 170 15.61 -15.42 -8.17
C THR A 170 15.54 -14.09 -8.92
N ASP A 171 15.26 -12.99 -8.22
CA ASP A 171 15.62 -11.65 -8.69
C ASP A 171 17.15 -11.47 -8.75
N ALA A 172 17.64 -10.27 -9.07
CA ALA A 172 19.08 -9.98 -9.16
C ALA A 172 19.69 -9.46 -7.84
N GLY A 173 19.03 -9.68 -6.69
CA GLY A 173 19.48 -9.19 -5.39
C GLY A 173 19.69 -7.67 -5.38
N SER A 174 20.80 -7.20 -4.81
CA SER A 174 21.13 -5.76 -4.73
C SER A 174 22.10 -5.26 -5.82
N VAL A 175 22.23 -5.99 -6.93
CA VAL A 175 23.13 -5.63 -8.03
C VAL A 175 22.85 -4.21 -8.54
N GLY A 176 23.93 -3.43 -8.74
CA GLY A 176 23.90 -2.05 -9.23
C GLY A 176 23.41 -1.01 -8.24
N ARG A 177 23.14 -1.42 -6.99
CA ARG A 177 22.70 -0.54 -5.91
C ARG A 177 23.88 -0.25 -5.00
N GLU A 178 24.05 1.02 -4.70
CA GLU A 178 25.11 1.49 -3.82
C GLU A 178 24.52 1.91 -2.46
N PRO A 179 25.25 1.67 -1.36
CA PRO A 179 24.80 2.01 -0.01
C PRO A 179 24.93 3.52 0.26
N ASP A 180 24.05 4.32 -0.36
CA ASP A 180 23.99 5.77 -0.16
C ASP A 180 23.34 6.12 1.18
N ARG A 181 24.15 6.24 2.23
CA ARG A 181 23.68 6.61 3.57
C ARG A 181 22.86 7.91 3.60
N THR A 182 23.11 8.85 2.69
CA THR A 182 22.36 10.13 2.67
C THR A 182 20.94 9.91 2.16
N ALA A 183 20.77 9.08 1.13
CA ALA A 183 19.46 8.72 0.61
C ALA A 183 18.63 7.94 1.64
N PHE A 184 19.25 6.99 2.35
CA PHE A 184 18.58 6.22 3.42
C PHE A 184 18.25 7.08 4.66
N ALA A 185 19.14 7.99 5.06
CA ALA A 185 18.91 8.85 6.23
C ALA A 185 17.71 9.79 6.08
N ALA A 186 17.25 10.07 4.85
CA ALA A 186 16.03 10.84 4.64
C ALA A 186 14.77 10.08 5.07
N GLY A 187 14.76 8.74 4.95
CA GLY A 187 13.65 7.88 5.40
C GLY A 187 12.31 8.09 4.68
N THR A 188 12.28 8.84 3.57
CA THR A 188 11.03 9.23 2.88
C THR A 188 10.94 8.75 1.43
N ASP A 189 11.94 8.01 0.95
CA ASP A 189 11.96 7.50 -0.43
C ASP A 189 11.23 6.15 -0.50
N TYR A 190 9.89 6.25 -0.62
CA TYR A 190 8.98 5.11 -0.80
C TYR A 190 8.84 4.70 -2.28
N SER A 191 9.80 5.05 -3.15
CA SER A 191 9.78 4.61 -4.54
C SER A 191 9.96 3.10 -4.67
N LEU A 192 9.33 2.52 -5.68
CA LEU A 192 9.29 1.07 -5.94
C LEU A 192 10.11 0.68 -7.17
N ASN A 193 10.95 1.58 -7.67
CA ASN A 193 11.84 1.30 -8.80
C ASN A 193 12.90 0.27 -8.39
N THR A 194 12.95 -0.85 -9.10
CA THR A 194 13.88 -1.96 -8.84
C THR A 194 15.03 -2.04 -9.85
N ASP A 195 15.31 -0.98 -10.61
CA ASP A 195 16.39 -0.98 -11.59
C ASP A 195 17.76 -1.37 -10.97
N VAL A 196 18.53 -2.14 -11.74
CA VAL A 196 19.88 -2.64 -11.41
C VAL A 196 20.96 -2.05 -12.32
N VAL A 197 20.59 -1.29 -13.35
CA VAL A 197 21.50 -0.64 -14.31
C VAL A 197 21.42 0.89 -14.27
N GLY A 198 20.40 1.45 -13.62
CA GLY A 198 20.12 2.89 -13.56
C GLY A 198 21.31 3.77 -13.12
N SER A 199 22.19 3.26 -12.25
CA SER A 199 23.39 3.97 -11.79
C SER A 199 24.47 4.15 -12.86
N ALA A 200 24.38 3.42 -13.97
CA ALA A 200 25.29 3.54 -15.10
C ALA A 200 24.76 4.44 -16.23
N LEU A 201 23.53 4.95 -16.14
CA LEU A 201 22.92 5.72 -17.22
C LEU A 201 23.50 7.14 -17.29
N LEU A 202 23.76 7.61 -18.50
CA LEU A 202 24.21 8.96 -18.78
C LEU A 202 23.14 9.70 -19.60
N PRO A 203 22.91 11.01 -19.35
CA PRO A 203 21.91 11.80 -20.07
C PRO A 203 22.30 12.10 -21.53
N ALA A 204 23.53 11.78 -21.94
CA ALA A 204 24.08 12.02 -23.27
C ALA A 204 25.09 10.92 -23.62
N ALA A 205 25.49 10.85 -24.90
CA ALA A 205 26.56 9.96 -25.38
C ALA A 205 27.79 10.03 -24.45
N PRO A 206 28.38 8.89 -24.04
CA PRO A 206 28.20 7.54 -24.58
C PRO A 206 26.96 6.76 -24.05
N TRP A 207 26.02 7.43 -23.36
CA TRP A 207 24.75 6.91 -22.83
C TRP A 207 24.88 5.95 -21.65
N VAL A 208 26.01 5.26 -21.53
CA VAL A 208 26.31 4.38 -20.41
C VAL A 208 27.74 4.67 -19.89
N ASP A 209 27.89 4.77 -18.58
CA ASP A 209 29.18 4.84 -17.89
C ASP A 209 29.81 3.45 -17.79
N GLN A 210 30.86 3.20 -18.58
CA GLN A 210 31.56 1.92 -18.60
C GLN A 210 32.13 1.53 -17.22
N ALA A 211 32.59 2.49 -16.42
CA ALA A 211 33.12 2.17 -15.10
C ALA A 211 32.01 1.69 -14.15
N ALA A 212 30.79 2.22 -14.29
CA ALA A 212 29.62 1.73 -13.57
C ALA A 212 29.20 0.33 -14.06
N VAL A 213 29.23 0.10 -15.38
CA VAL A 213 28.96 -1.23 -15.97
C VAL A 213 29.92 -2.28 -15.43
N ASP A 214 31.22 -1.98 -15.36
CA ASP A 214 32.23 -2.93 -14.89
C ASP A 214 31.98 -3.31 -13.42
N ARG A 215 31.60 -2.34 -12.58
CA ARG A 215 31.20 -2.59 -11.18
C ARG A 215 29.94 -3.44 -11.10
N ILE A 216 28.90 -3.11 -11.86
CA ILE A 216 27.65 -3.88 -11.92
C ILE A 216 27.94 -5.31 -12.39
N ALA A 217 28.83 -5.48 -13.36
CA ALA A 217 29.22 -6.79 -13.88
C ALA A 217 29.90 -7.66 -12.83
N GLU A 218 30.79 -7.10 -12.01
CA GLU A 218 31.40 -7.81 -10.89
C GLU A 218 30.37 -8.23 -9.85
N GLN A 219 29.47 -7.31 -9.45
CA GLN A 219 28.38 -7.59 -8.52
C GLN A 219 27.44 -8.68 -9.06
N PHE A 220 27.09 -8.63 -10.34
CA PHE A 220 26.22 -9.61 -10.98
C PHE A 220 26.87 -11.00 -11.03
N ARG A 221 28.18 -11.11 -11.30
CA ARG A 221 28.89 -12.39 -11.25
C ARG A 221 28.88 -12.98 -9.84
N GLN A 222 29.20 -12.17 -8.83
CA GLN A 222 29.16 -12.59 -7.43
C GLN A 222 27.76 -13.11 -7.05
N PHE A 223 26.71 -12.41 -7.47
CA PHE A 223 25.34 -12.82 -7.22
C PHE A 223 24.99 -14.15 -7.91
N VAL A 224 25.30 -14.29 -9.21
CA VAL A 224 25.05 -15.51 -9.98
C VAL A 224 25.75 -16.72 -9.34
N ASP A 225 27.02 -16.59 -8.97
CA ASP A 225 27.79 -17.67 -8.37
C ASP A 225 27.21 -18.09 -7.01
N HIS A 226 26.80 -17.12 -6.19
CA HIS A 226 26.11 -17.35 -4.92
C HIS A 226 24.77 -18.07 -5.11
N SER A 227 23.92 -17.59 -6.03
CA SER A 227 22.61 -18.18 -6.30
C SER A 227 22.72 -19.61 -6.88
N LEU A 228 23.69 -19.87 -7.75
CA LEU A 228 23.97 -21.21 -8.27
C LEU A 228 24.37 -22.17 -7.13
N ALA A 229 25.22 -21.72 -6.22
CA ALA A 229 25.64 -22.52 -5.07
C ALA A 229 24.49 -22.84 -4.09
N GLN A 230 23.46 -21.98 -4.02
CA GLN A 230 22.23 -22.24 -3.26
C GLN A 230 21.22 -23.13 -4.01
N GLY A 231 21.44 -23.39 -5.30
CA GLY A 231 20.62 -24.30 -6.11
C GLY A 231 19.65 -23.61 -7.08
N TYR A 232 19.70 -22.29 -7.21
CA TYR A 232 18.92 -21.57 -8.23
C TYR A 232 19.45 -21.85 -9.63
N ASN A 233 18.56 -21.90 -10.62
CA ASN A 233 18.92 -22.14 -12.01
C ASN A 233 18.27 -21.16 -12.99
N GLY A 234 17.75 -20.03 -12.48
CA GLY A 234 17.36 -18.89 -13.29
C GLY A 234 17.36 -17.60 -12.50
N VAL A 235 17.59 -16.50 -13.22
CA VAL A 235 17.70 -15.15 -12.67
C VAL A 235 16.88 -14.22 -13.54
N VAL A 236 16.25 -13.25 -12.89
CA VAL A 236 15.41 -12.29 -13.58
C VAL A 236 15.85 -10.87 -13.28
N VAL A 237 15.94 -10.09 -14.35
CA VAL A 237 16.57 -8.77 -14.38
C VAL A 237 15.57 -7.76 -14.93
N PRO A 238 15.37 -6.60 -14.30
CA PRO A 238 14.47 -5.57 -14.84
C PRO A 238 14.89 -5.07 -16.24
N GLY A 239 13.89 -4.78 -17.07
CA GLY A 239 14.02 -4.07 -18.34
C GLY A 239 13.28 -4.72 -19.52
N PHE A 240 12.95 -3.92 -20.51
CA PHE A 240 12.45 -4.34 -21.82
C PHE A 240 12.70 -3.26 -22.88
N LEU A 241 12.00 -2.12 -22.80
CA LEU A 241 12.06 -1.06 -23.82
C LEU A 241 13.43 -0.38 -23.93
N GLU A 242 14.19 -0.42 -22.84
CA GLU A 242 15.55 0.09 -22.70
C GLU A 242 16.53 -0.63 -23.66
N TYR A 243 16.16 -1.81 -24.16
CA TYR A 243 16.97 -2.67 -25.02
C TYR A 243 16.43 -2.79 -26.46
N VAL A 244 15.38 -2.04 -26.81
CA VAL A 244 14.65 -2.19 -28.09
C VAL A 244 14.64 -0.88 -28.88
N THR A 245 14.84 -1.00 -30.20
CA THR A 245 14.84 0.13 -31.16
C THR A 245 13.58 0.17 -32.05
N PHE A 246 12.77 -0.89 -32.05
CA PHE A 246 11.63 -1.09 -32.93
C PHE A 246 11.98 -1.06 -34.43
N ALA A 247 13.15 -1.57 -34.79
CA ALA A 247 13.64 -1.59 -36.17
C ALA A 247 12.74 -2.40 -37.13
N GLY A 248 11.96 -3.36 -36.60
CA GLY A 248 11.00 -4.15 -37.36
C GLY A 248 9.64 -3.48 -37.60
N VAL A 249 9.45 -2.24 -37.14
CA VAL A 249 8.16 -1.53 -37.23
C VAL A 249 8.19 -0.46 -38.32
N GLY A 250 7.29 -0.57 -39.30
CA GLY A 250 7.21 0.37 -40.41
C GLY A 250 8.48 0.36 -41.28
N ASP A 251 9.15 1.50 -41.40
CA ASP A 251 10.43 1.67 -42.10
C ASP A 251 11.67 1.54 -41.17
N GLY A 252 11.45 1.12 -39.92
CA GLY A 252 12.48 1.06 -38.88
C GLY A 252 12.69 2.36 -38.11
N HIS A 253 12.00 3.45 -38.49
CA HIS A 253 12.02 4.74 -37.80
C HIS A 253 10.63 5.26 -37.45
N ALA A 254 9.61 4.40 -37.56
CA ALA A 254 8.22 4.78 -37.33
C ALA A 254 7.93 5.10 -35.85
N VAL A 255 8.55 4.35 -34.92
CA VAL A 255 8.46 4.57 -33.47
C VAL A 255 9.47 5.61 -33.02
N TYR A 256 10.76 5.35 -33.25
CA TYR A 256 11.86 6.27 -32.95
C TYR A 256 12.40 6.90 -34.25
N PRO A 257 12.14 8.21 -34.47
CA PRO A 257 12.63 8.91 -35.67
C PRO A 257 14.15 8.85 -35.81
N ALA A 258 14.64 9.05 -37.03
CA ALA A 258 16.09 9.17 -37.26
C ALA A 258 16.68 10.31 -36.41
N GLY A 259 17.75 10.00 -35.66
CA GLY A 259 18.41 10.92 -34.74
C GLY A 259 17.78 10.98 -33.33
N ASP A 260 16.72 10.21 -33.06
CA ASP A 260 16.18 10.06 -31.70
C ASP A 260 17.21 9.34 -30.81
N THR A 261 17.39 9.86 -29.59
CA THR A 261 18.38 9.35 -28.63
C THR A 261 18.07 7.94 -28.16
N HIS A 262 16.79 7.53 -28.14
CA HIS A 262 16.37 6.19 -27.74
C HIS A 262 17.05 5.09 -28.58
N LEU A 263 17.29 5.34 -29.87
CA LEU A 263 18.00 4.41 -30.75
C LEU A 263 19.44 4.16 -30.27
N ALA A 264 20.17 5.25 -30.00
CA ALA A 264 21.56 5.18 -29.58
C ALA A 264 21.69 4.63 -28.14
N THR A 265 20.76 5.01 -27.26
CA THR A 265 20.69 4.48 -25.89
C THR A 265 20.43 2.98 -25.89
N ALA A 266 19.41 2.48 -26.61
CA ALA A 266 19.13 1.04 -26.68
C ALA A 266 20.25 0.22 -27.34
N GLN A 267 21.05 0.83 -28.22
CA GLN A 267 22.27 0.23 -28.75
C GLN A 267 23.36 0.14 -27.69
N ALA A 268 23.62 1.23 -26.97
CA ALA A 268 24.61 1.27 -25.88
C ALA A 268 24.24 0.31 -24.74
N MET A 269 22.96 0.25 -24.35
CA MET A 269 22.46 -0.64 -23.29
C MET A 269 22.70 -2.12 -23.61
N VAL A 270 22.35 -2.58 -24.82
CA VAL A 270 22.61 -3.96 -25.23
C VAL A 270 24.11 -4.25 -25.33
N ALA A 271 24.91 -3.30 -25.82
CA ALA A 271 26.36 -3.48 -25.92
C ALA A 271 27.02 -3.59 -24.52
N ALA A 272 26.57 -2.77 -23.56
CA ALA A 272 27.10 -2.73 -22.21
C ALA A 272 26.63 -3.91 -21.36
N PHE A 273 25.32 -4.16 -21.30
CA PHE A 273 24.71 -5.10 -20.35
C PHE A 273 24.40 -6.47 -20.93
N GLY A 274 24.33 -6.60 -22.27
CA GLY A 274 24.19 -7.91 -22.91
C GLY A 274 25.27 -8.91 -22.49
N PRO A 275 26.57 -8.56 -22.47
CA PRO A 275 27.62 -9.43 -21.94
C PRO A 275 27.52 -9.69 -20.43
N VAL A 276 27.03 -8.72 -19.65
CA VAL A 276 26.87 -8.87 -18.19
C VAL A 276 25.85 -9.95 -17.88
N PHE A 277 24.65 -9.85 -18.45
CA PHE A 277 23.59 -10.82 -18.18
C PHE A 277 23.84 -12.19 -18.82
N ARG A 278 24.59 -12.23 -19.94
CA ARG A 278 25.00 -13.48 -20.58
C ARG A 278 25.83 -14.36 -19.66
N TYR A 279 26.57 -13.80 -18.71
CA TYR A 279 27.32 -14.58 -17.73
C TYR A 279 26.42 -15.60 -17.01
N ALA A 280 25.23 -15.20 -16.59
CA ALA A 280 24.28 -16.11 -15.94
C ALA A 280 23.89 -17.26 -16.86
N HIS A 281 23.64 -16.99 -18.15
CA HIS A 281 23.37 -18.02 -19.15
C HIS A 281 24.56 -18.96 -19.37
N ASP A 282 25.78 -18.43 -19.46
CA ASP A 282 27.00 -19.22 -19.67
C ASP A 282 27.30 -20.13 -18.47
N MET A 283 26.95 -19.68 -17.27
CA MET A 283 26.98 -20.47 -16.03
C MET A 283 25.75 -21.40 -15.89
N GLY A 284 24.79 -21.22 -16.80
CA GLY A 284 23.64 -22.08 -17.08
C GLY A 284 22.41 -21.85 -16.23
N MET A 285 22.22 -20.60 -15.83
CA MET A 285 20.94 -20.07 -15.40
C MET A 285 20.08 -19.69 -16.62
N LYS A 286 18.77 -19.84 -16.50
CA LYS A 286 17.80 -19.21 -17.42
C LYS A 286 17.69 -17.73 -17.08
N VAL A 287 17.91 -16.85 -18.06
CA VAL A 287 17.85 -15.39 -17.87
C VAL A 287 16.54 -14.85 -18.41
N PHE A 288 15.71 -14.24 -17.57
CA PHE A 288 14.51 -13.53 -18.02
C PHE A 288 14.68 -12.03 -17.79
N LEU A 289 14.15 -11.22 -18.71
CA LEU A 289 13.96 -9.81 -18.42
C LEU A 289 12.56 -9.57 -17.83
N MET A 290 12.38 -8.56 -16.98
CA MET A 290 11.09 -8.23 -16.35
C MET A 290 10.62 -6.83 -16.72
N THR A 291 9.35 -6.68 -17.08
CA THR A 291 8.73 -5.38 -17.36
C THR A 291 7.30 -5.28 -16.87
N ASP A 292 6.90 -4.06 -16.52
CA ASP A 292 5.49 -3.72 -16.28
C ASP A 292 4.84 -3.26 -17.59
N MET A 293 3.72 -3.88 -17.93
CA MET A 293 2.94 -3.58 -19.13
C MET A 293 1.69 -2.76 -18.73
N LEU A 294 1.39 -1.65 -19.39
CA LEU A 294 1.94 -1.19 -20.67
C LEU A 294 3.19 -0.31 -20.47
N ALA A 295 4.35 -0.80 -20.91
CA ALA A 295 5.60 -0.03 -20.92
C ALA A 295 5.57 1.00 -22.06
N LEU A 296 5.99 2.24 -21.79
CA LEU A 296 5.90 3.37 -22.73
C LEU A 296 7.17 4.21 -22.72
N SER A 297 7.43 4.85 -23.87
CA SER A 297 8.26 6.04 -24.02
C SER A 297 7.47 7.12 -24.77
N PRO A 298 7.81 8.42 -24.67
CA PRO A 298 7.06 9.47 -25.33
C PRO A 298 6.97 9.33 -26.87
N PRO A 299 7.99 8.85 -27.59
CA PRO A 299 7.86 8.53 -29.02
C PRO A 299 6.94 7.33 -29.28
N LEU A 300 7.03 6.27 -28.47
CA LEU A 300 6.20 5.08 -28.59
C LEU A 300 4.72 5.39 -28.35
N GLU A 301 4.38 6.13 -27.29
CA GLU A 301 3.00 6.54 -27.02
C GLU A 301 2.41 7.33 -28.19
N ARG A 302 3.14 8.33 -28.71
CA ARG A 302 2.72 9.09 -29.88
C ARG A 302 2.54 8.22 -31.13
N TYR A 303 3.33 7.17 -31.29
CA TYR A 303 3.17 6.24 -32.40
C TYR A 303 1.92 5.39 -32.22
N LEU A 304 1.71 4.81 -31.04
CA LEU A 304 0.53 4.01 -30.70
C LEU A 304 -0.78 4.81 -30.87
N ASP A 305 -0.81 6.07 -30.44
CA ASP A 305 -1.94 6.97 -30.66
C ASP A 305 -2.31 7.10 -32.15
N ARG A 306 -1.30 7.19 -33.03
CA ARG A 306 -1.53 7.31 -34.48
C ARG A 306 -2.01 6.01 -35.11
N VAL A 307 -1.45 4.87 -34.71
CA VAL A 307 -1.70 3.58 -35.40
C VAL A 307 -2.84 2.77 -34.81
N ALA A 308 -3.10 2.91 -33.51
CA ALA A 308 -4.13 2.17 -32.79
C ALA A 308 -5.31 3.06 -32.33
N GLY A 309 -5.23 4.38 -32.55
CA GLY A 309 -6.27 5.34 -32.16
C GLY A 309 -6.30 5.62 -30.65
N GLY A 310 -5.21 5.34 -29.94
CA GLY A 310 -5.06 5.50 -28.50
C GLY A 310 -4.37 4.29 -27.86
N LEU A 311 -4.41 4.23 -26.52
CA LEU A 311 -3.90 3.10 -25.72
C LEU A 311 -4.98 2.03 -25.47
N ASP A 312 -5.77 1.68 -26.49
CA ASP A 312 -6.71 0.56 -26.41
C ASP A 312 -5.94 -0.76 -26.41
N THR A 313 -5.76 -1.34 -25.24
CA THR A 313 -5.00 -2.59 -25.04
C THR A 313 -5.76 -3.84 -25.48
N SER A 314 -6.97 -3.70 -26.03
CA SER A 314 -7.62 -4.79 -26.77
C SER A 314 -7.28 -4.81 -28.27
N ASN A 315 -6.59 -3.77 -28.77
CA ASN A 315 -6.28 -3.62 -30.20
C ASN A 315 -5.02 -4.40 -30.62
N ASP A 316 -5.18 -5.33 -31.55
CA ASP A 316 -4.08 -6.13 -32.12
C ASP A 316 -2.97 -5.30 -32.79
N GLN A 317 -3.29 -4.12 -33.35
CA GLN A 317 -2.29 -3.24 -33.97
C GLN A 317 -1.31 -2.68 -32.96
N LEU A 318 -1.77 -2.37 -31.75
CA LEU A 318 -0.90 -1.95 -30.63
C LEU A 318 0.04 -3.10 -30.27
N TRP A 319 -0.51 -4.30 -30.10
CA TRP A 319 0.28 -5.47 -29.71
C TRP A 319 1.24 -5.98 -30.78
N ALA A 320 0.97 -5.72 -32.06
CA ALA A 320 1.91 -6.00 -33.14
C ALA A 320 3.24 -5.24 -32.99
N VAL A 321 3.21 -4.03 -32.42
CA VAL A 321 4.41 -3.22 -32.14
C VAL A 321 5.25 -3.87 -31.04
N TYR A 322 4.63 -4.29 -29.93
CA TYR A 322 5.32 -4.97 -28.85
C TYR A 322 5.83 -6.35 -29.26
N ARG A 323 5.08 -7.09 -30.08
CA ARG A 323 5.54 -8.36 -30.67
C ARG A 323 6.81 -8.15 -31.50
N ALA A 324 6.86 -7.09 -32.32
CA ALA A 324 8.05 -6.77 -33.11
C ALA A 324 9.23 -6.36 -32.21
N GLY A 325 8.98 -5.55 -31.18
CA GLY A 325 10.01 -5.17 -30.20
C GLY A 325 10.56 -6.36 -29.41
N LEU A 326 9.70 -7.29 -29.01
CA LEU A 326 10.11 -8.51 -28.32
C LEU A 326 10.89 -9.47 -29.23
N ALA A 327 10.48 -9.60 -30.49
CA ALA A 327 11.24 -10.36 -31.48
C ALA A 327 12.65 -9.76 -31.67
N GLU A 328 12.75 -8.43 -31.82
CA GLU A 328 14.03 -7.73 -31.88
C GLU A 328 14.89 -7.97 -30.63
N LEU A 329 14.30 -7.91 -29.44
CA LEU A 329 15.03 -8.19 -28.19
C LEU A 329 15.65 -9.58 -28.21
N PHE A 330 14.87 -10.61 -28.57
CA PHE A 330 15.37 -11.99 -28.63
C PHE A 330 16.42 -12.18 -29.72
N ASP A 331 16.34 -11.47 -30.84
CA ASP A 331 17.37 -11.51 -31.89
C ASP A 331 18.68 -10.86 -31.41
N ARG A 332 18.60 -9.74 -30.69
CA ARG A 332 19.78 -9.00 -30.19
C ARG A 332 20.40 -9.66 -28.95
N MET A 333 19.61 -10.36 -28.15
CA MET A 333 20.02 -11.01 -26.91
C MET A 333 19.56 -12.48 -26.89
N PRO A 334 20.08 -13.34 -27.79
CA PRO A 334 19.57 -14.69 -27.99
C PRO A 334 19.76 -15.64 -26.80
N PHE A 335 20.62 -15.27 -25.84
CA PHE A 335 20.86 -16.02 -24.61
C PHE A 335 19.71 -15.92 -23.59
N LEU A 336 18.80 -14.96 -23.74
CA LEU A 336 17.63 -14.82 -22.88
C LEU A 336 16.76 -16.08 -22.99
N ALA A 337 16.21 -16.53 -21.87
CA ALA A 337 15.24 -17.62 -21.80
C ALA A 337 13.81 -17.13 -22.02
N GLY A 338 13.54 -15.84 -21.81
CA GLY A 338 12.20 -15.29 -21.92
C GLY A 338 12.00 -13.88 -21.37
N LEU A 339 10.73 -13.52 -21.23
CA LEU A 339 10.27 -12.26 -20.64
C LEU A 339 9.28 -12.54 -19.50
N MET A 340 9.42 -11.85 -18.39
CA MET A 340 8.46 -11.78 -17.30
C MET A 340 7.66 -10.48 -17.39
N VAL A 341 6.34 -10.56 -17.28
CA VAL A 341 5.44 -9.40 -17.36
C VAL A 341 4.48 -9.32 -16.18
N ARG A 342 4.21 -8.09 -15.73
CA ARG A 342 3.15 -7.72 -14.78
C ARG A 342 2.29 -6.61 -15.40
N ILE A 343 1.00 -6.51 -15.02
CA ILE A 343 0.06 -5.53 -15.60
C ILE A 343 -0.68 -4.63 -14.61
N GLY A 344 -0.73 -4.99 -13.33
CA GLY A 344 -1.57 -4.27 -12.36
C GLY A 344 -0.83 -3.30 -11.46
N GLU A 345 0.43 -2.98 -11.76
CA GLU A 345 1.20 -1.94 -11.10
C GLU A 345 1.99 -1.16 -12.14
N GLY A 346 2.17 0.14 -11.88
CA GLY A 346 2.88 1.07 -12.76
C GLY A 346 2.70 2.51 -12.31
N GLY A 347 3.16 3.45 -13.13
CA GLY A 347 3.11 4.89 -12.84
C GLY A 347 4.39 5.45 -12.22
N ASP A 348 4.32 6.68 -11.72
CA ASP A 348 5.49 7.49 -11.36
C ASP A 348 6.36 6.89 -10.25
N VAL A 349 5.78 6.11 -9.33
CA VAL A 349 6.52 5.44 -8.23
C VAL A 349 7.50 4.37 -8.73
N TYR A 350 7.34 3.89 -9.97
CA TYR A 350 8.23 2.94 -10.62
C TYR A 350 9.20 3.60 -11.62
N GLN A 351 9.07 4.90 -11.88
CA GLN A 351 9.92 5.60 -12.86
C GLN A 351 11.36 5.76 -12.35
N GLN A 352 12.31 5.56 -13.25
CA GLN A 352 13.73 5.83 -12.98
C GLN A 352 14.01 7.32 -13.19
N HIS A 353 14.56 7.99 -12.19
CA HIS A 353 14.91 9.41 -12.31
C HIS A 353 15.94 9.62 -13.43
N GLY A 354 15.67 10.57 -14.34
CA GLY A 354 16.55 10.91 -15.46
C GLY A 354 16.33 10.05 -16.71
N TRP A 355 15.32 9.18 -16.70
CA TRP A 355 14.89 8.38 -17.84
C TRP A 355 13.41 8.64 -18.16
N ASP A 356 13.02 8.68 -19.42
CA ASP A 356 11.63 8.96 -19.85
C ASP A 356 10.82 7.71 -20.19
N TYR A 357 11.31 6.51 -19.84
CA TYR A 357 10.50 5.29 -19.85
C TYR A 357 9.57 5.24 -18.63
N SER A 358 8.36 4.75 -18.85
CA SER A 358 7.33 4.61 -17.81
C SER A 358 6.46 3.38 -18.07
N SER A 359 5.62 3.02 -17.10
CA SER A 359 4.58 2.03 -17.26
C SER A 359 3.21 2.61 -16.91
N ARG A 360 2.15 2.09 -17.54
CA ARG A 360 0.76 2.45 -17.24
C ARG A 360 -0.10 1.24 -16.97
N ILE A 361 -0.98 1.37 -15.98
CA ILE A 361 -2.03 0.39 -15.67
C ILE A 361 -3.13 0.51 -16.75
N ALA A 362 -2.86 -0.04 -17.93
CA ALA A 362 -3.74 0.07 -19.11
C ALA A 362 -4.30 -1.29 -19.57
N VAL A 363 -3.73 -2.41 -19.12
CA VAL A 363 -4.24 -3.76 -19.42
C VAL A 363 -5.19 -4.18 -18.31
N THR A 364 -6.47 -3.81 -18.46
CA THR A 364 -7.46 -3.83 -17.36
C THR A 364 -8.66 -4.74 -17.60
N THR A 365 -8.72 -5.46 -18.72
CA THR A 365 -9.81 -6.40 -19.05
C THR A 365 -9.28 -7.78 -19.45
N PRO A 366 -10.08 -8.86 -19.31
CA PRO A 366 -9.68 -10.20 -19.75
C PRO A 366 -9.26 -10.25 -21.23
N GLU A 367 -9.96 -9.53 -22.10
CA GLU A 367 -9.65 -9.47 -23.54
C GLU A 367 -8.29 -8.82 -23.77
N ALA A 368 -7.99 -7.72 -23.08
CA ALA A 368 -6.70 -7.05 -23.18
C ALA A 368 -5.53 -7.92 -22.69
N VAL A 369 -5.73 -8.68 -21.60
CA VAL A 369 -4.74 -9.65 -21.11
C VAL A 369 -4.49 -10.73 -22.16
N ARG A 370 -5.55 -11.32 -22.73
CA ARG A 370 -5.41 -12.35 -23.76
C ARG A 370 -4.75 -11.82 -25.03
N ALA A 371 -5.08 -10.60 -25.45
CA ALA A 371 -4.44 -9.94 -26.60
C ALA A 371 -2.94 -9.73 -26.36
N MET A 372 -2.56 -9.22 -25.19
CA MET A 372 -1.17 -9.09 -24.75
C MET A 372 -0.44 -10.44 -24.81
N LEU A 373 -0.95 -11.45 -24.09
CA LEU A 373 -0.31 -12.76 -24.00
C LEU A 373 -0.17 -13.40 -25.38
N THR A 374 -1.21 -13.34 -26.21
CA THR A 374 -1.18 -13.86 -27.59
C THR A 374 -0.06 -13.22 -28.40
N ALA A 375 0.12 -11.91 -28.30
CA ALA A 375 1.15 -11.20 -29.05
C ALA A 375 2.56 -11.49 -28.54
N LEU A 376 2.76 -11.49 -27.21
CA LEU A 376 4.06 -11.78 -26.61
C LEU A 376 4.49 -13.23 -26.89
N LEU A 377 3.56 -14.19 -26.74
CA LEU A 377 3.79 -15.60 -27.08
C LEU A 377 4.02 -15.79 -28.58
N GLY A 378 3.38 -14.98 -29.42
CA GLY A 378 3.61 -14.95 -30.87
C GLY A 378 5.03 -14.55 -31.28
N ALA A 379 5.79 -13.85 -30.41
CA ALA A 379 7.23 -13.64 -30.59
C ALA A 379 8.06 -14.70 -29.85
N ALA A 380 7.66 -15.08 -28.63
CA ALA A 380 8.43 -15.98 -27.78
C ALA A 380 8.45 -17.43 -28.27
N GLY A 381 7.31 -17.98 -28.67
CA GLY A 381 7.19 -19.37 -29.10
C GLY A 381 8.07 -19.72 -30.30
N PRO A 382 8.05 -18.96 -31.41
CA PRO A 382 8.95 -19.20 -32.55
C PRO A 382 10.44 -19.11 -32.19
N ALA A 383 10.80 -18.31 -31.19
CA ALA A 383 12.16 -18.16 -30.69
C ALA A 383 12.53 -19.21 -29.61
N GLY A 384 11.61 -20.11 -29.25
CA GLY A 384 11.78 -21.11 -28.19
C GLY A 384 11.96 -20.49 -26.80
N LYS A 385 11.31 -19.35 -26.55
CA LYS A 385 11.40 -18.56 -25.32
C LYS A 385 10.09 -18.64 -24.54
N ASP A 386 10.16 -18.49 -23.23
CA ASP A 386 8.98 -18.48 -22.35
C ASP A 386 8.51 -17.05 -22.06
N VAL A 387 7.20 -16.87 -21.85
CA VAL A 387 6.61 -15.67 -21.25
C VAL A 387 6.12 -16.06 -19.85
N ILE A 388 6.68 -15.40 -18.83
CA ILE A 388 6.21 -15.56 -17.45
C ILE A 388 5.22 -14.45 -17.13
N PHE A 389 3.95 -14.79 -16.98
CA PHE A 389 2.91 -13.84 -16.58
C PHE A 389 2.72 -13.85 -15.06
N ARG A 390 3.06 -12.75 -14.39
CA ARG A 390 2.76 -12.57 -12.97
C ARG A 390 1.29 -12.19 -12.82
N THR A 391 0.53 -12.97 -12.04
CA THR A 391 -0.89 -12.69 -11.78
C THR A 391 -1.11 -11.52 -10.83
N TRP A 392 -0.06 -10.98 -10.20
CA TRP A 392 -0.12 -9.83 -9.30
C TRP A 392 -0.73 -8.62 -10.02
N THR A 393 -2.02 -8.41 -9.81
CA THR A 393 -2.81 -7.31 -10.35
C THR A 393 -3.58 -6.63 -9.24
N VAL A 394 -3.43 -5.32 -9.03
CA VAL A 394 -4.03 -4.64 -7.87
C VAL A 394 -5.20 -3.77 -8.31
N GLY A 395 -6.41 -4.13 -7.91
CA GLY A 395 -7.59 -3.24 -7.74
C GLY A 395 -8.15 -2.50 -8.96
N VAL A 396 -7.49 -2.56 -10.13
CA VAL A 396 -7.86 -1.77 -11.31
C VAL A 396 -8.45 -2.66 -12.40
N GLY A 397 -9.67 -2.32 -12.84
CA GLY A 397 -10.37 -3.00 -13.93
C GLY A 397 -10.94 -4.37 -13.55
N ALA A 398 -11.46 -5.09 -14.56
CA ALA A 398 -12.08 -6.40 -14.40
C ALA A 398 -11.07 -7.52 -14.10
N VAL A 399 -9.77 -7.21 -14.12
CA VAL A 399 -8.67 -8.15 -13.81
C VAL A 399 -7.95 -7.80 -12.50
N GLY A 400 -8.42 -6.79 -11.76
CA GLY A 400 -7.75 -6.27 -10.56
C GLY A 400 -7.72 -7.21 -9.35
N ASP A 401 -8.39 -8.35 -9.40
CA ASP A 401 -8.38 -9.40 -8.37
C ASP A 401 -7.89 -10.75 -8.90
N LEU A 402 -7.27 -10.78 -10.09
CA LEU A 402 -6.74 -11.98 -10.74
C LEU A 402 -5.76 -12.75 -9.84
N HIS A 403 -5.02 -12.04 -9.00
CA HIS A 403 -4.06 -12.62 -8.06
C HIS A 403 -4.71 -13.31 -6.85
N THR A 404 -5.99 -13.07 -6.57
CA THR A 404 -6.69 -13.53 -5.36
C THR A 404 -7.99 -14.28 -5.64
N ASN A 405 -8.50 -14.29 -6.86
CA ASN A 405 -9.83 -14.81 -7.18
C ASN A 405 -9.76 -15.91 -8.25
N PRO A 406 -10.07 -17.18 -7.92
CA PRO A 406 -10.09 -18.29 -8.87
C PRO A 406 -11.05 -18.10 -10.05
N ALA A 407 -12.20 -17.42 -9.85
CA ALA A 407 -13.16 -17.16 -10.92
C ALA A 407 -12.62 -16.12 -11.92
N SER A 408 -11.93 -15.08 -11.42
CA SER A 408 -11.23 -14.12 -12.27
C SER A 408 -10.08 -14.81 -13.01
N TYR A 409 -9.33 -15.68 -12.34
CA TYR A 409 -8.31 -16.52 -12.97
C TYR A 409 -8.87 -17.33 -14.14
N GLU A 410 -9.95 -18.08 -13.91
CA GLU A 410 -10.59 -18.89 -14.96
C GLU A 410 -11.12 -18.02 -16.10
N THR A 411 -11.70 -16.85 -15.81
CA THR A 411 -12.16 -15.93 -16.85
C THR A 411 -11.01 -15.46 -17.75
N VAL A 412 -9.87 -15.09 -17.16
CA VAL A 412 -8.72 -14.54 -17.88
C VAL A 412 -7.91 -15.61 -18.59
N LEU A 413 -7.65 -16.76 -17.94
CA LEU A 413 -6.71 -17.78 -18.42
C LEU A 413 -7.36 -19.11 -18.78
N GLY A 414 -8.63 -19.34 -18.44
CA GLY A 414 -9.37 -20.56 -18.78
C GLY A 414 -9.34 -20.84 -20.28
N GLY A 415 -8.95 -22.07 -20.65
CA GLY A 415 -8.78 -22.49 -22.04
C GLY A 415 -7.65 -21.79 -22.82
N PHE A 416 -6.87 -20.90 -22.19
CA PHE A 416 -5.68 -20.28 -22.79
C PHE A 416 -4.46 -21.14 -22.46
N ASN A 417 -4.09 -22.01 -23.39
CA ASN A 417 -3.01 -22.98 -23.22
C ASN A 417 -1.94 -22.76 -24.29
N ASP A 418 -0.72 -22.45 -23.84
CA ASP A 418 0.48 -22.35 -24.67
C ASP A 418 1.66 -22.96 -23.91
N PRO A 419 2.48 -23.81 -24.54
CA PRO A 419 3.61 -24.46 -23.86
C PRO A 419 4.68 -23.48 -23.38
N HIS A 420 4.73 -22.26 -23.93
CA HIS A 420 5.66 -21.19 -23.55
C HIS A 420 5.09 -20.21 -22.55
N LEU A 421 3.83 -20.38 -22.10
CA LEU A 421 3.26 -19.59 -21.01
C LEU A 421 3.54 -20.25 -19.66
N VAL A 422 4.23 -19.52 -18.78
CA VAL A 422 4.36 -19.85 -17.36
C VAL A 422 3.63 -18.78 -16.56
N VAL A 423 2.83 -19.17 -15.58
CA VAL A 423 2.12 -18.22 -14.74
C VAL A 423 2.76 -18.20 -13.35
N SER A 424 3.11 -17.01 -12.85
CA SER A 424 3.68 -16.80 -11.51
C SER A 424 2.61 -16.28 -10.54
N THR A 425 2.57 -16.83 -9.34
CA THR A 425 1.61 -16.41 -8.31
C THR A 425 2.19 -16.51 -6.91
N LYS A 426 2.04 -15.43 -6.14
CA LYS A 426 2.43 -15.35 -4.73
C LYS A 426 1.78 -16.49 -3.94
N TYR A 427 2.52 -17.09 -3.02
CA TYR A 427 1.95 -18.16 -2.19
C TYR A 427 0.80 -17.68 -1.28
N SER A 428 0.79 -16.39 -0.93
CA SER A 428 -0.24 -15.75 -0.13
C SER A 428 -1.38 -15.22 -0.99
N LEU A 429 -2.60 -15.24 -0.44
CA LEU A 429 -3.78 -14.63 -1.03
C LEU A 429 -3.74 -13.09 -0.85
N GLY A 430 -2.83 -12.43 -1.56
CA GLY A 430 -2.53 -11.01 -1.42
C GLY A 430 -1.03 -10.76 -1.39
N ASP A 431 -0.61 -9.70 -0.69
CA ASP A 431 0.77 -9.21 -0.73
C ASP A 431 1.65 -9.69 0.42
N PHE A 432 1.97 -10.99 0.47
CA PHE A 432 2.91 -11.60 1.41
C PHE A 432 2.71 -11.38 2.91
N TYR A 433 1.83 -10.52 3.41
CA TYR A 433 1.56 -10.34 4.84
C TYR A 433 1.34 -11.67 5.55
N SER A 434 1.84 -11.78 6.79
CA SER A 434 1.34 -12.80 7.69
C SER A 434 -0.16 -12.57 7.94
N HIS A 435 -0.88 -13.63 8.31
CA HIS A 435 -2.34 -13.64 8.41
C HIS A 435 -3.12 -13.62 7.09
N LEU A 436 -2.45 -13.76 5.95
CA LEU A 436 -3.13 -14.09 4.70
C LEU A 436 -3.26 -15.61 4.52
N PRO A 437 -4.39 -16.11 3.98
CA PRO A 437 -4.50 -17.49 3.53
C PRO A 437 -3.47 -17.85 2.46
N LEU A 438 -3.25 -19.16 2.29
CA LEU A 438 -2.59 -19.66 1.08
C LEU A 438 -3.45 -19.35 -0.15
N ASN A 439 -2.79 -19.05 -1.26
CA ASN A 439 -3.45 -18.57 -2.47
C ASN A 439 -4.16 -19.71 -3.21
N GLU A 440 -5.50 -19.71 -3.16
CA GLU A 440 -6.33 -20.70 -3.85
C GLU A 440 -6.25 -20.63 -5.38
N THR A 441 -5.77 -19.53 -5.98
CA THR A 441 -5.51 -19.49 -7.43
C THR A 441 -4.34 -20.38 -7.86
N LEU A 442 -3.55 -20.91 -6.92
CA LEU A 442 -2.52 -21.92 -7.20
C LEU A 442 -3.13 -23.31 -7.45
N THR A 443 -4.38 -23.56 -7.04
CA THR A 443 -5.01 -24.88 -7.14
C THR A 443 -5.89 -25.06 -8.37
N VAL A 444 -5.90 -24.09 -9.29
CA VAL A 444 -6.73 -24.09 -10.51
C VAL A 444 -5.89 -23.76 -11.75
N GLY A 445 -6.46 -24.03 -12.93
CA GLY A 445 -5.83 -23.77 -14.23
C GLY A 445 -4.93 -24.90 -14.74
N ASP A 446 -4.71 -24.91 -16.05
CA ASP A 446 -3.93 -25.94 -16.78
C ASP A 446 -2.56 -25.43 -17.24
N GLN A 447 -2.21 -24.17 -16.94
CA GLN A 447 -0.96 -23.56 -17.36
C GLN A 447 0.23 -24.04 -16.53
N ARG A 448 1.44 -24.01 -17.11
CA ARG A 448 2.69 -24.17 -16.35
C ARG A 448 2.74 -23.13 -15.24
N ARG A 449 3.11 -23.54 -14.02
CA ARG A 449 2.90 -22.73 -12.82
C ARG A 449 4.16 -22.65 -11.97
N ILE A 450 4.47 -21.45 -11.48
CA ILE A 450 5.50 -21.23 -10.45
C ILE A 450 4.92 -20.52 -9.23
N VAL A 451 5.42 -20.89 -8.05
CA VAL A 451 5.04 -20.29 -6.76
C VAL A 451 6.04 -19.18 -6.42
N GLU A 452 5.54 -17.99 -6.12
CA GLU A 452 6.34 -16.82 -5.81
C GLU A 452 6.45 -16.59 -4.29
N PHE A 453 7.67 -16.34 -3.80
CA PHE A 453 8.09 -16.16 -2.41
C PHE A 453 8.88 -14.86 -2.21
N GLN A 454 8.92 -14.31 -1.00
CA GLN A 454 9.70 -13.11 -0.66
C GLN A 454 10.54 -13.36 0.58
N SER A 455 11.87 -13.27 0.44
CA SER A 455 12.84 -13.59 1.49
C SER A 455 13.05 -12.44 2.47
N ARG A 456 13.22 -11.21 1.96
CA ARG A 456 13.49 -10.00 2.77
C ARG A 456 12.31 -9.56 3.64
N ARG A 457 11.08 -9.91 3.25
CA ARG A 457 9.82 -9.55 3.92
C ARG A 457 9.63 -8.05 4.11
N GLU A 458 9.04 -7.41 3.11
CA GLU A 458 8.86 -5.96 3.11
C GLU A 458 8.03 -5.45 4.30
N PHE A 459 6.95 -6.16 4.65
CA PHE A 459 6.02 -5.74 5.71
C PHE A 459 6.47 -6.18 7.10
N GLU A 460 7.56 -6.93 7.22
CA GLU A 460 8.05 -7.47 8.50
C GLU A 460 9.47 -6.96 8.77
N GLY A 461 9.64 -5.64 8.64
CA GLY A 461 10.86 -4.92 9.00
C GLY A 461 11.96 -4.97 7.95
N PHE A 462 11.66 -5.29 6.68
CA PHE A 462 12.63 -5.31 5.57
C PHE A 462 13.90 -6.13 5.83
N GLY A 463 13.78 -7.21 6.60
CA GLY A 463 14.89 -8.10 6.93
C GLY A 463 15.73 -7.65 8.13
N ALA A 464 15.28 -6.65 8.89
CA ALA A 464 15.93 -6.22 10.13
C ALA A 464 15.64 -7.11 11.34
N PHE A 465 14.64 -8.01 11.25
CA PHE A 465 14.27 -8.92 12.33
C PHE A 465 14.65 -10.37 12.00
N PRO A 466 15.00 -11.19 13.00
CA PRO A 466 14.94 -12.64 12.85
C PRO A 466 13.56 -13.03 12.33
N ASN A 467 13.51 -13.80 11.25
CA ASN A 467 12.26 -14.11 10.56
C ASN A 467 12.38 -15.41 9.74
N ASP A 468 12.20 -16.56 10.40
CA ASP A 468 12.33 -17.88 9.77
C ASP A 468 11.03 -18.34 9.08
N LEU A 469 10.93 -18.15 7.77
CA LEU A 469 9.76 -18.52 6.97
C LEU A 469 9.81 -19.97 6.47
N THR A 470 10.80 -20.76 6.87
CA THR A 470 11.08 -22.07 6.27
C THR A 470 9.86 -23.01 6.36
N ASP A 471 9.18 -23.04 7.50
CA ASP A 471 7.98 -23.86 7.66
C ASP A 471 6.79 -23.33 6.84
N LEU A 472 6.58 -22.02 6.81
CA LEU A 472 5.52 -21.39 5.99
C LEU A 472 5.73 -21.67 4.50
N HIS A 473 6.97 -21.51 4.01
CA HIS A 473 7.34 -21.80 2.63
C HIS A 473 7.12 -23.28 2.29
N ARG A 474 7.46 -24.20 3.21
CA ARG A 474 7.21 -25.63 3.05
C ARG A 474 5.71 -25.93 2.95
N GLN A 475 4.90 -25.41 3.86
CA GLN A 475 3.45 -25.59 3.86
C GLN A 475 2.81 -25.07 2.57
N ALA A 476 3.19 -23.86 2.14
CA ALA A 476 2.74 -23.26 0.90
C ALA A 476 3.08 -24.11 -0.34
N LEU A 477 4.32 -24.59 -0.43
CA LEU A 477 4.76 -25.39 -1.56
C LEU A 477 4.06 -26.76 -1.59
N GLN A 478 3.93 -27.43 -0.45
CA GLN A 478 3.21 -28.69 -0.34
C GLN A 478 1.72 -28.53 -0.67
N TYR A 479 1.08 -27.45 -0.22
CA TYR A 479 -0.30 -27.14 -0.58
C TYR A 479 -0.47 -27.04 -2.10
N ALA A 480 0.34 -26.22 -2.76
CA ALA A 480 0.29 -26.05 -4.21
C ALA A 480 0.54 -27.36 -4.96
N LEU A 481 1.58 -28.11 -4.57
CA LEU A 481 1.94 -29.40 -5.20
C LEU A 481 0.89 -30.49 -5.00
N SER A 482 0.17 -30.47 -3.88
CA SER A 482 -0.87 -31.46 -3.59
C SER A 482 -2.11 -31.29 -4.49
N ALA A 483 -2.36 -30.06 -4.96
CA ALA A 483 -3.58 -29.70 -5.67
C ALA A 483 -3.36 -29.45 -7.16
N ASN A 484 -2.16 -29.01 -7.56
CA ASN A 484 -1.86 -28.63 -8.93
C ASN A 484 -0.63 -29.38 -9.48
N PRO A 485 -0.80 -30.31 -10.44
CA PRO A 485 0.31 -31.05 -11.03
C PRO A 485 1.17 -30.22 -11.99
N HIS A 486 0.75 -29.00 -12.36
CA HIS A 486 1.46 -28.10 -13.26
C HIS A 486 2.47 -27.18 -12.55
N ILE A 487 2.59 -27.29 -11.21
CA ILE A 487 3.62 -26.59 -10.44
C ILE A 487 4.99 -27.16 -10.84
N GLU A 488 5.77 -26.36 -11.56
CA GLU A 488 7.07 -26.76 -12.10
C GLU A 488 8.25 -26.02 -11.46
N GLY A 489 7.98 -25.02 -10.62
CA GLY A 489 9.02 -24.13 -10.14
C GLY A 489 8.64 -23.14 -9.05
N VAL A 490 9.63 -22.35 -8.68
CA VAL A 490 9.52 -21.26 -7.71
C VAL A 490 10.16 -19.99 -8.25
N TRP A 491 9.67 -18.85 -7.77
CA TRP A 491 10.26 -17.54 -7.93
C TRP A 491 10.53 -16.94 -6.55
N THR A 492 11.75 -16.50 -6.27
CA THR A 492 12.13 -15.92 -4.97
C THR A 492 12.60 -14.49 -5.13
N TRP A 493 11.94 -13.56 -4.45
CA TRP A 493 12.42 -12.20 -4.25
C TRP A 493 13.47 -12.17 -3.13
N THR A 494 14.74 -11.93 -3.45
CA THR A 494 15.82 -11.89 -2.45
C THR A 494 16.06 -10.48 -1.91
N GLN A 495 15.79 -9.44 -2.69
CA GLN A 495 15.98 -8.05 -2.28
C GLN A 495 14.75 -7.16 -2.57
N ASP A 496 14.10 -7.40 -3.71
CA ASP A 496 13.03 -6.55 -4.22
C ASP A 496 11.65 -6.90 -3.61
N GLY A 497 10.61 -6.19 -4.09
CA GLY A 497 9.24 -6.34 -3.63
C GLY A 497 8.91 -5.40 -2.48
N GLY A 498 9.24 -4.12 -2.60
CA GLY A 498 9.00 -3.06 -1.62
C GLY A 498 9.97 -1.90 -1.87
N PRO A 499 9.84 -0.77 -1.16
CA PRO A 499 10.76 0.34 -1.25
C PRO A 499 12.18 -0.08 -0.94
N LEU A 500 13.10 0.40 -1.75
CA LEU A 500 14.50 0.05 -1.59
C LEU A 500 15.23 0.97 -0.60
N ARG A 501 14.66 2.14 -0.28
CA ARG A 501 15.31 3.20 0.49
C ARG A 501 14.51 3.73 1.69
N ALA A 502 13.21 3.46 1.77
CA ALA A 502 12.43 3.69 2.98
C ALA A 502 12.53 2.45 3.88
N GLY A 503 13.41 2.52 4.87
CA GLY A 503 13.69 1.44 5.82
C GLY A 503 15.18 1.12 5.98
N PRO A 504 15.52 -0.01 6.61
CA PRO A 504 16.90 -0.47 6.82
C PRO A 504 17.74 -0.52 5.53
N MET A 505 18.96 0.00 5.59
CA MET A 505 19.99 -0.11 4.55
C MET A 505 20.64 -1.50 4.55
N SER A 506 19.82 -2.53 4.30
CA SER A 506 20.27 -3.90 4.06
C SER A 506 20.19 -4.25 2.58
N LEU A 507 21.36 -4.49 1.98
CA LEU A 507 21.53 -4.81 0.58
C LEU A 507 22.17 -6.20 0.46
N TYR A 508 21.43 -7.15 -0.11
CA TYR A 508 21.80 -8.56 -0.21
C TYR A 508 23.16 -8.75 -0.88
N LEU A 509 24.07 -9.46 -0.20
CA LEU A 509 25.49 -9.66 -0.57
C LEU A 509 26.38 -8.39 -0.53
N ARG A 510 25.89 -7.25 -0.03
CA ARG A 510 26.64 -5.97 -0.08
C ARG A 510 26.81 -5.31 1.29
N THR A 511 25.73 -4.96 1.98
CA THR A 511 25.77 -4.23 3.27
C THR A 511 24.61 -4.61 4.18
N GLY A 512 24.69 -4.20 5.45
CA GLY A 512 23.70 -4.52 6.47
C GLY A 512 23.81 -5.98 6.93
N PHE A 513 22.75 -6.47 7.59
CA PHE A 513 22.70 -7.84 8.10
C PHE A 513 21.85 -8.74 7.20
N TRP A 514 22.14 -8.72 5.90
CA TRP A 514 21.38 -9.45 4.89
C TRP A 514 21.36 -10.98 5.08
N GLN A 515 22.34 -11.51 5.82
CA GLN A 515 22.36 -12.93 6.19
C GLN A 515 21.05 -13.33 6.89
N LEU A 516 20.43 -12.44 7.65
CA LEU A 516 19.21 -12.77 8.41
C LEU A 516 18.07 -13.24 7.49
N TYR A 517 17.91 -12.65 6.31
CA TYR A 517 16.92 -13.09 5.32
C TYR A 517 17.48 -13.99 4.21
N ASP A 518 18.80 -14.16 4.11
CA ASP A 518 19.43 -15.20 3.28
C ASP A 518 18.94 -16.61 3.66
N LEU A 519 18.60 -16.83 4.95
CA LEU A 519 17.95 -18.07 5.39
C LEU A 519 16.72 -18.39 4.53
N ASN A 520 15.86 -17.40 4.28
CA ASN A 520 14.61 -17.61 3.55
C ASN A 520 14.85 -17.88 2.06
N THR A 521 15.92 -17.30 1.49
CA THR A 521 16.37 -17.57 0.12
C THR A 521 16.92 -19.00 0.00
N TYR A 522 17.83 -19.37 0.90
CA TYR A 522 18.36 -20.73 0.99
C TYR A 522 17.26 -21.78 1.21
N ALA A 523 16.30 -21.51 2.11
CA ALA A 523 15.18 -22.39 2.39
C ALA A 523 14.29 -22.62 1.16
N ALA A 524 13.95 -21.56 0.42
CA ALA A 524 13.12 -21.68 -0.78
C ALA A 524 13.76 -22.59 -1.83
N ALA A 525 15.07 -22.46 -2.06
CA ALA A 525 15.80 -23.34 -2.98
C ALA A 525 15.87 -24.80 -2.51
N ARG A 526 16.15 -25.03 -1.23
CA ARG A 526 16.18 -26.36 -0.60
C ARG A 526 14.81 -27.05 -0.68
N LEU A 527 13.73 -26.32 -0.44
CA LEU A 527 12.36 -26.83 -0.52
C LEU A 527 11.90 -27.07 -1.97
N ALA A 528 12.32 -26.23 -2.93
CA ALA A 528 12.05 -26.48 -4.34
C ALA A 528 12.72 -27.78 -4.83
N TRP A 529 13.87 -28.13 -4.24
CA TRP A 529 14.54 -29.39 -4.49
C TRP A 529 13.83 -30.57 -3.82
N GLN A 530 13.52 -30.44 -2.52
CA GLN A 530 12.90 -31.47 -1.71
C GLN A 530 11.80 -30.84 -0.83
N PRO A 531 10.53 -30.82 -1.30
CA PRO A 531 9.44 -30.14 -0.58
C PRO A 531 9.09 -30.74 0.77
N ASP A 532 9.51 -31.97 1.04
CA ASP A 532 9.30 -32.67 2.32
C ASP A 532 10.51 -32.58 3.26
N ALA A 533 11.50 -31.75 2.93
CA ALA A 533 12.65 -31.53 3.81
C ALA A 533 12.21 -30.89 5.14
N ASP A 534 12.85 -31.34 6.22
CA ASP A 534 12.63 -30.85 7.58
C ASP A 534 13.06 -29.36 7.69
N PRO A 535 12.13 -28.43 8.00
CA PRO A 535 12.46 -27.01 8.19
C PRO A 535 13.56 -26.78 9.20
N ALA A 536 13.53 -27.49 10.33
CA ALA A 536 14.51 -27.33 11.41
C ALA A 536 15.91 -27.74 10.95
N ALA A 537 16.00 -28.76 10.09
CA ALA A 537 17.26 -29.17 9.48
C ALA A 537 17.79 -28.13 8.49
N ILE A 538 16.91 -27.52 7.68
CA ILE A 538 17.30 -26.44 6.75
C ILE A 538 17.84 -25.24 7.53
N THR A 539 17.13 -24.79 8.57
CA THR A 539 17.57 -23.67 9.41
C THR A 539 18.90 -24.00 10.09
N ALA A 540 19.07 -25.19 10.67
CA ALA A 540 20.33 -25.60 11.30
C ALA A 540 21.48 -25.71 10.28
N ASP A 541 21.21 -26.22 9.07
CA ASP A 541 22.20 -26.27 7.99
C ASP A 541 22.65 -24.85 7.65
N TRP A 542 21.73 -23.91 7.47
CA TRP A 542 22.06 -22.51 7.18
C TRP A 542 22.87 -21.86 8.30
N ILE A 543 22.48 -22.03 9.57
CA ILE A 543 23.24 -21.49 10.72
C ILE A 543 24.68 -22.00 10.71
N ARG A 544 24.90 -23.29 10.40
CA ARG A 544 26.24 -23.88 10.29
C ARG A 544 27.06 -23.30 9.16
N GLN A 545 26.44 -23.01 8.03
CA GLN A 545 27.12 -22.43 6.88
C GLN A 545 27.46 -20.96 7.11
N THR A 546 26.58 -20.22 7.77
CA THR A 546 26.62 -18.75 7.78
C THR A 546 27.13 -18.17 9.10
N LEU A 547 26.73 -18.71 10.25
CA LEU A 547 26.92 -18.06 11.56
C LEU A 547 27.90 -18.79 12.47
N SER A 548 27.74 -20.11 12.68
CA SER A 548 28.54 -20.87 13.65
C SER A 548 28.47 -22.37 13.42
N THR A 549 29.58 -23.09 13.61
CA THR A 549 29.61 -24.56 13.62
C THR A 549 29.60 -25.17 15.03
N ASP A 550 29.62 -24.34 16.08
CA ASP A 550 29.55 -24.79 17.46
C ASP A 550 28.13 -25.33 17.78
N PRO A 551 27.98 -26.59 18.22
CA PRO A 551 26.66 -27.21 18.38
C PRO A 551 25.73 -26.46 19.35
N ALA A 552 26.28 -25.85 20.42
CA ALA A 552 25.48 -25.11 21.39
C ALA A 552 24.98 -23.78 20.81
N THR A 553 25.86 -23.07 20.09
CA THR A 553 25.51 -21.83 19.39
C THR A 553 24.49 -22.06 18.27
N VAL A 554 24.66 -23.15 17.50
CA VAL A 554 23.68 -23.55 16.47
C VAL A 554 22.30 -23.80 17.08
N ALA A 555 22.23 -24.52 18.20
CA ALA A 555 20.97 -24.78 18.89
C ALA A 555 20.34 -23.49 19.46
N ALA A 556 21.13 -22.60 20.06
CA ALA A 556 20.65 -21.34 20.61
C ALA A 556 20.10 -20.39 19.54
N VAL A 557 20.83 -20.23 18.43
CA VAL A 557 20.35 -19.43 17.28
C VAL A 557 19.15 -20.12 16.61
N GLY A 558 19.13 -21.45 16.54
CA GLY A 558 17.98 -22.21 16.05
C GLY A 558 16.71 -21.96 16.90
N GLU A 559 16.85 -21.92 18.22
CA GLU A 559 15.76 -21.55 19.14
C GLU A 559 15.31 -20.11 18.91
N ALA A 560 16.24 -19.16 18.74
CA ALA A 560 15.91 -17.78 18.42
C ALA A 560 15.12 -17.65 17.11
N MET A 561 15.54 -18.36 16.05
CA MET A 561 14.82 -18.39 14.77
C MET A 561 13.45 -19.06 14.89
N ALA A 562 13.31 -20.11 15.69
CA ALA A 562 12.01 -20.75 15.93
C ALA A 562 10.99 -19.85 16.65
N LEU A 563 11.46 -18.99 17.58
CA LEU A 563 10.62 -18.01 18.28
C LEU A 563 10.23 -16.81 17.40
N SER A 564 10.97 -16.56 16.33
CA SER A 564 10.85 -15.34 15.53
C SER A 564 9.45 -15.11 14.95
N ARG A 565 8.81 -16.19 14.46
CA ARG A 565 7.49 -16.11 13.81
C ARG A 565 6.39 -15.73 14.79
N GLU A 566 6.41 -16.30 15.99
CA GLU A 566 5.48 -15.95 17.07
C GLU A 566 5.70 -14.50 17.57
N ALA A 567 6.95 -14.06 17.66
CA ALA A 567 7.26 -12.68 18.01
C ALA A 567 6.70 -11.70 16.96
N ILE A 568 6.94 -11.97 15.66
CA ILE A 568 6.48 -11.12 14.56
C ILE A 568 4.96 -11.07 14.46
N THR A 569 4.28 -12.22 14.45
CA THR A 569 2.80 -12.27 14.36
C THR A 569 2.14 -11.51 15.51
N LYS A 570 2.65 -11.64 16.74
CA LYS A 570 2.09 -10.93 17.89
C LYS A 570 2.52 -9.46 17.97
N GLY A 571 3.71 -9.13 17.47
CA GLY A 571 4.30 -7.79 17.59
C GLY A 571 3.80 -6.82 16.53
N LEU A 572 3.74 -7.27 15.27
CA LEU A 572 3.35 -6.45 14.12
C LEU A 572 1.86 -6.59 13.74
N TYR A 573 1.18 -7.67 14.12
CA TYR A 573 -0.24 -7.87 13.82
C TYR A 573 -1.11 -7.84 15.08
N LEU A 574 -2.41 -7.66 14.85
CA LEU A 574 -3.45 -7.74 15.88
C LEU A 574 -4.34 -8.93 15.52
N SER A 575 -4.10 -10.11 16.10
CA SER A 575 -4.61 -11.41 15.61
C SER A 575 -6.11 -11.39 15.27
N ARG A 576 -6.94 -10.86 16.17
CA ARG A 576 -8.40 -10.76 16.00
C ARG A 576 -8.82 -9.90 14.82
N TYR A 577 -8.04 -8.90 14.44
CA TYR A 577 -8.26 -8.12 13.23
C TYR A 577 -7.61 -8.78 12.01
N ALA A 578 -6.36 -9.22 12.14
CA ALA A 578 -5.54 -9.77 11.07
C ALA A 578 -6.11 -11.10 10.51
N ASP A 579 -6.75 -11.91 11.34
CA ASP A 579 -7.43 -13.16 10.96
C ASP A 579 -8.78 -12.93 10.25
N ASN A 580 -9.02 -11.72 9.75
CA ASN A 580 -10.17 -11.39 8.92
C ASN A 580 -9.74 -10.77 7.61
N THR A 581 -10.41 -11.16 6.53
CA THR A 581 -10.51 -10.32 5.35
C THR A 581 -11.39 -9.13 5.68
N VAL A 582 -10.83 -7.93 5.54
CA VAL A 582 -11.53 -6.67 5.75
C VAL A 582 -11.88 -6.07 4.40
N LYS A 583 -13.10 -5.55 4.25
CA LYS A 583 -13.45 -4.65 3.14
C LYS A 583 -13.83 -3.30 3.69
N ALA A 584 -13.29 -2.23 3.12
CA ALA A 584 -13.55 -0.86 3.53
C ALA A 584 -13.35 0.09 2.36
N LEU A 585 -14.25 1.04 2.13
CA LEU A 585 -14.14 2.04 1.06
C LEU A 585 -13.96 1.43 -0.35
N GLY A 586 -14.51 0.24 -0.59
CA GLY A 586 -14.32 -0.49 -1.84
C GLY A 586 -12.95 -1.18 -1.97
N LEU A 587 -12.14 -1.13 -0.92
CA LEU A 587 -10.80 -1.73 -0.83
C LEU A 587 -10.82 -2.97 0.07
N GLN A 588 -9.73 -3.74 0.01
CA GLN A 588 -9.41 -4.80 0.95
C GLN A 588 -8.15 -4.40 1.73
N PRO A 589 -8.27 -3.68 2.85
CA PRO A 589 -7.11 -3.25 3.62
C PRO A 589 -6.25 -4.43 4.08
N PRO A 590 -4.92 -4.27 4.15
CA PRO A 590 -4.02 -5.32 4.64
C PRO A 590 -4.31 -5.71 6.10
N PRO A 591 -3.91 -6.91 6.53
CA PRO A 591 -4.12 -7.37 7.91
C PRO A 591 -3.33 -6.56 8.96
N MET A 592 -2.40 -5.69 8.54
CA MET A 592 -1.50 -4.93 9.41
C MET A 592 -1.85 -3.44 9.56
N MET A 593 -3.05 -2.99 9.16
CA MET A 593 -3.41 -1.56 9.00
C MET A 593 -3.08 -0.55 10.12
N TRP A 594 -2.84 -0.98 11.36
CA TRP A 594 -2.35 -0.08 12.43
C TRP A 594 -0.89 0.38 12.22
N ILE A 595 -0.14 -0.36 11.41
CA ILE A 595 1.14 0.04 10.80
C ILE A 595 0.88 0.05 9.29
N PHE A 596 0.75 1.24 8.71
CA PHE A 596 0.43 1.39 7.31
C PHE A 596 1.63 1.01 6.44
N GLU A 597 1.45 -0.04 5.63
CA GLU A 597 2.49 -0.70 4.83
C GLU A 597 3.71 -1.06 5.68
N TRP A 598 4.83 -0.33 5.56
CA TRP A 598 6.13 -0.81 6.03
C TRP A 598 6.51 -0.32 7.44
N ASP A 599 6.49 0.99 7.68
CA ASP A 599 7.06 1.60 8.89
C ASP A 599 6.23 2.75 9.48
N ILE A 600 5.07 3.08 8.89
CA ILE A 600 4.23 4.21 9.32
C ILE A 600 3.23 3.75 10.37
N VAL A 601 3.48 4.05 11.64
CA VAL A 601 2.51 3.74 12.71
C VAL A 601 1.32 4.70 12.60
N THR A 602 0.15 4.16 12.24
CA THR A 602 -1.02 4.96 11.88
C THR A 602 -1.67 5.59 13.09
N GLY A 603 -2.27 6.78 12.94
CA GLY A 603 -3.06 7.45 13.98
C GLY A 603 -4.44 7.92 13.51
N ASP A 604 -4.94 7.33 12.42
CA ASP A 604 -6.22 7.70 11.83
C ASP A 604 -7.40 6.93 12.43
N SER A 605 -8.53 7.62 12.58
CA SER A 605 -9.75 7.01 13.14
C SER A 605 -10.35 5.90 12.26
N ALA A 606 -10.21 5.97 10.92
CA ALA A 606 -10.83 4.96 10.06
C ALA A 606 -10.22 3.57 10.28
N ALA A 607 -8.89 3.47 10.34
CA ALA A 607 -8.20 2.22 10.62
C ALA A 607 -8.39 1.81 12.09
N LEU A 608 -8.01 2.67 13.04
CA LEU A 608 -7.95 2.30 14.46
C LEU A 608 -9.31 1.98 15.06
N ASP A 609 -10.36 2.74 14.72
CA ASP A 609 -11.72 2.47 15.25
C ASP A 609 -12.32 1.20 14.62
N SER A 610 -12.00 0.93 13.35
CA SER A 610 -12.42 -0.31 12.69
C SER A 610 -11.73 -1.53 13.29
N ILE A 611 -10.44 -1.42 13.60
CA ILE A 611 -9.69 -2.44 14.33
C ILE A 611 -10.34 -2.70 15.68
N TYR A 612 -10.55 -1.66 16.49
CA TYR A 612 -11.24 -1.79 17.78
C TYR A 612 -12.60 -2.48 17.63
N GLN A 613 -13.39 -2.10 16.62
CA GLN A 613 -14.73 -2.69 16.42
C GLN A 613 -14.69 -4.21 16.22
N VAL A 614 -13.62 -4.74 15.60
CA VAL A 614 -13.40 -6.19 15.44
C VAL A 614 -12.87 -6.82 16.71
N THR A 615 -11.99 -6.13 17.44
CA THR A 615 -11.29 -6.69 18.61
C THR A 615 -11.98 -6.43 19.95
N ARG A 616 -13.04 -5.61 19.99
CA ARG A 616 -13.67 -5.07 21.22
C ARG A 616 -14.06 -6.10 22.27
N ASP A 617 -14.42 -7.31 21.87
CA ASP A 617 -14.85 -8.38 22.77
C ASP A 617 -13.65 -9.19 23.32
N HIS A 618 -12.43 -8.86 22.86
CA HIS A 618 -11.16 -9.55 23.12
C HIS A 618 -9.99 -8.57 23.35
N ILE A 619 -10.24 -7.33 23.76
CA ILE A 619 -9.18 -6.31 23.79
C ILE A 619 -8.02 -6.68 24.71
N ASP A 620 -8.31 -7.30 25.86
CA ASP A 620 -7.29 -7.65 26.85
C ASP A 620 -6.38 -8.77 26.32
N GLU A 621 -6.94 -9.69 25.52
CA GLU A 621 -6.19 -10.73 24.80
C GLU A 621 -5.25 -10.09 23.78
N VAL A 622 -5.76 -9.17 22.95
CA VAL A 622 -4.98 -8.49 21.91
C VAL A 622 -3.89 -7.58 22.51
N ILE A 623 -4.15 -6.95 23.64
CA ILE A 623 -3.15 -6.19 24.41
C ILE A 623 -2.06 -7.13 24.93
N ALA A 624 -2.44 -8.24 25.56
CA ALA A 624 -1.49 -9.21 26.10
C ALA A 624 -0.60 -9.85 25.02
N GLU A 625 -1.08 -10.00 23.78
CA GLU A 625 -0.25 -10.43 22.66
C GLU A 625 0.96 -9.50 22.43
N GLY A 626 0.78 -8.18 22.58
CA GLY A 626 1.85 -7.20 22.37
C GLY A 626 2.94 -7.34 23.44
N GLU A 627 2.52 -7.53 24.70
CA GLU A 627 3.44 -7.78 25.82
C GLU A 627 4.21 -9.10 25.60
N GLN A 628 3.52 -10.14 25.13
CA GLN A 628 4.16 -11.42 24.78
C GLN A 628 5.17 -11.27 23.64
N ALA A 629 4.88 -10.45 22.63
CA ALA A 629 5.80 -10.18 21.54
C ALA A 629 7.11 -9.54 22.04
N ALA A 630 7.01 -8.54 22.92
CA ALA A 630 8.18 -7.91 23.54
C ALA A 630 8.99 -8.92 24.40
N VAL A 631 8.31 -9.80 25.14
CA VAL A 631 8.96 -10.87 25.92
C VAL A 631 9.69 -11.86 25.00
N LEU A 632 9.06 -12.29 23.90
CA LEU A 632 9.65 -13.21 22.93
C LEU A 632 10.88 -12.58 22.24
N ALA A 633 10.78 -11.31 21.83
CA ALA A 633 11.91 -10.58 21.26
C ALA A 633 13.07 -10.42 22.27
N GLY A 634 12.76 -10.11 23.54
CA GLY A 634 13.77 -10.11 24.61
C GLY A 634 14.41 -11.48 24.85
N ARG A 635 13.65 -12.57 24.71
CA ARG A 635 14.18 -13.94 24.78
C ARG A 635 15.11 -14.26 23.61
N ILE A 636 14.77 -13.80 22.40
CA ILE A 636 15.62 -13.92 21.21
C ILE A 636 16.95 -13.19 21.44
N ALA A 637 16.91 -11.95 21.92
CA ALA A 637 18.12 -11.18 22.25
C ALA A 637 19.00 -11.92 23.28
N TYR A 638 18.39 -12.40 24.38
CA TYR A 638 19.10 -13.16 25.41
C TYR A 638 19.77 -14.44 24.86
N LEU A 639 19.08 -15.20 24.00
CA LEU A 639 19.61 -16.44 23.42
C LEU A 639 20.88 -16.19 22.61
N VAL A 640 20.92 -15.08 21.85
CA VAL A 640 22.06 -14.69 21.03
C VAL A 640 23.19 -14.15 21.93
N GLU A 641 22.86 -13.25 22.86
CA GLU A 641 23.83 -12.66 23.81
C GLU A 641 24.56 -13.75 24.61
N ALA A 642 23.84 -14.77 25.06
CA ALA A 642 24.37 -15.87 25.87
C ALA A 642 25.38 -16.78 25.12
N THR A 643 25.51 -16.65 23.80
CA THR A 643 26.49 -17.42 23.02
C THR A 643 27.90 -16.81 23.14
N PRO A 644 28.97 -17.63 23.26
CA PRO A 644 30.34 -17.11 23.30
C PRO A 644 30.76 -16.45 21.98
N GLU A 645 31.38 -15.27 22.00
CA GLU A 645 31.86 -14.61 20.77
C GLU A 645 32.77 -15.50 19.91
N ALA A 646 33.63 -16.29 20.55
CA ALA A 646 34.57 -17.20 19.88
C ALA A 646 33.90 -18.42 19.20
N SER A 647 32.61 -18.69 19.46
CA SER A 647 31.89 -19.78 18.80
C SER A 647 31.31 -19.37 17.44
N TRP A 648 31.30 -18.08 17.12
CA TRP A 648 30.82 -17.56 15.84
C TRP A 648 31.94 -17.57 14.79
N ARG A 649 31.55 -17.69 13.52
CA ARG A 649 32.47 -17.60 12.38
C ARG A 649 33.13 -16.23 12.29
N ASP A 650 32.36 -15.19 12.63
CA ASP A 650 32.82 -13.80 12.70
C ASP A 650 32.13 -13.12 13.89
N PRO A 651 32.88 -12.55 14.85
CA PRO A 651 32.32 -11.74 15.92
C PRO A 651 31.38 -10.62 15.49
N GLU A 652 31.58 -10.05 14.29
CA GLU A 652 30.69 -9.02 13.74
C GLU A 652 29.29 -9.56 13.43
N LEU A 653 29.16 -10.83 13.01
CA LEU A 653 27.85 -11.45 12.79
C LEU A 653 27.07 -11.58 14.09
N ARG A 654 27.75 -11.92 15.20
CA ARG A 654 27.13 -11.94 16.54
C ARG A 654 26.62 -10.55 16.90
N ARG A 655 27.46 -9.51 16.79
CA ARG A 655 27.09 -8.13 17.12
C ARG A 655 25.91 -7.61 16.29
N ARG A 656 25.87 -7.92 14.99
CA ARG A 656 24.75 -7.54 14.12
C ARG A 656 23.46 -8.26 14.50
N PHE A 657 23.55 -9.53 14.88
CA PHE A 657 22.40 -10.28 15.37
C PHE A 657 21.90 -9.70 16.70
N GLU A 658 22.80 -9.44 17.65
CA GLU A 658 22.45 -8.77 18.92
C GLU A 658 21.76 -7.42 18.66
N ALA A 659 22.31 -6.58 17.78
CA ALA A 659 21.70 -5.29 17.43
C ALA A 659 20.31 -5.43 16.78
N ALA A 660 20.14 -6.40 15.88
CA ALA A 660 18.84 -6.69 15.25
C ALA A 660 17.80 -7.19 16.27
N ALA A 661 18.20 -8.05 17.21
CA ALA A 661 17.33 -8.56 18.26
C ALA A 661 16.97 -7.48 19.30
N ASP A 662 17.92 -6.65 19.69
CA ASP A 662 17.69 -5.47 20.55
C ASP A 662 16.73 -4.47 19.90
N TYR A 663 16.91 -4.21 18.59
CA TYR A 663 16.03 -3.35 17.81
C TYR A 663 14.61 -3.91 17.75
N GLN A 664 14.46 -5.21 17.50
CA GLN A 664 13.15 -5.89 17.53
C GLN A 664 12.48 -5.76 18.90
N ALA A 665 13.21 -6.00 19.99
CA ALA A 665 12.67 -5.94 21.35
C ALA A 665 12.21 -4.54 21.73
N ASP A 666 13.02 -3.52 21.43
CA ASP A 666 12.71 -2.12 21.69
C ASP A 666 11.50 -1.62 20.87
N LEU A 667 11.46 -1.95 19.58
CA LEU A 667 10.33 -1.62 18.72
C LEU A 667 9.04 -2.32 19.19
N PHE A 668 9.08 -3.62 19.49
CA PHE A 668 7.88 -4.37 19.89
C PHE A 668 7.35 -3.90 21.25
N GLN A 669 8.23 -3.47 22.18
CA GLN A 669 7.80 -2.81 23.40
C GLN A 669 7.08 -1.49 23.09
N THR A 670 7.66 -0.65 22.23
CA THR A 670 7.05 0.62 21.81
C THR A 670 5.69 0.42 21.14
N LEU A 671 5.58 -0.56 20.24
CA LEU A 671 4.34 -0.92 19.56
C LEU A 671 3.30 -1.53 20.52
N SER A 672 3.72 -2.28 21.53
CA SER A 672 2.83 -2.82 22.58
C SER A 672 2.20 -1.70 23.42
N ASP A 673 3.00 -0.70 23.81
CA ASP A 673 2.49 0.48 24.53
C ASP A 673 1.53 1.29 23.64
N TYR A 674 1.88 1.49 22.37
CA TYR A 674 1.01 2.16 21.39
C TYR A 674 -0.33 1.42 21.21
N ARG A 675 -0.27 0.10 21.05
CA ARG A 675 -1.44 -0.79 20.95
C ARG A 675 -2.38 -0.60 22.13
N THR A 676 -1.82 -0.63 23.33
CA THR A 676 -2.60 -0.45 24.56
C THR A 676 -3.25 0.93 24.58
N MET A 677 -2.49 1.97 24.25
CA MET A 677 -2.99 3.35 24.24
C MET A 677 -4.21 3.51 23.32
N PHE A 678 -4.10 3.16 22.03
CA PHE A 678 -5.20 3.41 21.09
C PHE A 678 -6.42 2.52 21.35
N LEU A 679 -6.23 1.26 21.76
CA LEU A 679 -7.35 0.35 22.07
C LEU A 679 -8.13 0.83 23.30
N ARG A 680 -7.45 1.34 24.33
CA ARG A 680 -8.11 1.89 25.52
C ARG A 680 -8.80 3.22 25.24
N HIS A 681 -8.22 4.07 24.37
CA HIS A 681 -8.89 5.29 23.90
C HIS A 681 -10.19 4.95 23.15
N ALA A 682 -10.14 4.03 22.18
CA ALA A 682 -11.32 3.57 21.47
C ALA A 682 -12.36 2.92 22.42
N GLN A 683 -11.91 2.15 23.41
CA GLN A 683 -12.79 1.60 24.45
C GLN A 683 -13.49 2.69 25.27
N TRP A 684 -12.79 3.77 25.63
CA TRP A 684 -13.38 4.91 26.31
C TRP A 684 -14.38 5.67 25.41
N LEU A 685 -14.05 5.88 24.14
CA LEU A 685 -14.98 6.44 23.18
C LEU A 685 -16.26 5.62 23.13
N ASP A 686 -16.13 4.29 23.08
CA ASP A 686 -17.26 3.37 23.03
C ASP A 686 -18.13 3.37 24.30
N THR A 687 -17.49 3.05 25.43
CA THR A 687 -18.14 2.73 26.69
C THR A 687 -18.33 3.95 27.59
N GLY A 688 -17.35 4.86 27.61
CA GLY A 688 -17.24 5.90 28.61
C GLY A 688 -16.77 5.48 29.98
N SER A 689 -16.17 4.30 30.09
CA SER A 689 -15.66 3.81 31.36
C SER A 689 -14.53 4.70 31.88
N ASP A 690 -14.61 5.06 33.16
CA ASP A 690 -13.52 5.75 33.86
C ASP A 690 -12.27 4.86 33.95
N ASP A 691 -12.44 3.53 33.99
CA ASP A 691 -11.32 2.58 33.97
C ASP A 691 -10.62 2.59 32.60
N ALA A 692 -11.37 2.61 31.50
CA ALA A 692 -10.80 2.71 30.16
C ALA A 692 -10.09 4.06 29.96
N PHE A 693 -10.64 5.15 30.50
CA PHE A 693 -10.03 6.47 30.47
C PHE A 693 -8.68 6.50 31.22
N ARG A 694 -8.62 5.96 32.44
CA ARG A 694 -7.37 5.87 33.21
C ARG A 694 -6.34 4.98 32.51
N ALA A 695 -6.76 3.80 32.05
CA ALA A 695 -5.88 2.87 31.35
C ALA A 695 -5.31 3.46 30.05
N TRP A 696 -6.10 4.26 29.33
CA TRP A 696 -5.61 5.01 28.16
C TRP A 696 -4.52 6.00 28.53
N HIS A 697 -4.74 6.91 29.48
CA HIS A 697 -3.73 7.90 29.86
C HIS A 697 -2.46 7.29 30.47
N GLU A 698 -2.59 6.20 31.24
CA GLU A 698 -1.43 5.45 31.73
C GLU A 698 -0.63 4.84 30.58
N ALA A 699 -1.30 4.32 29.54
CA ALA A 699 -0.65 3.77 28.35
C ALA A 699 -0.04 4.85 27.46
N GLU A 700 -0.68 6.02 27.36
CA GLU A 700 -0.16 7.19 26.65
C GLU A 700 1.16 7.68 27.26
N GLU A 701 1.26 7.75 28.59
CA GLU A 701 2.52 8.11 29.25
C GLU A 701 3.64 7.09 28.97
N ARG A 702 3.31 5.79 28.98
CA ARG A 702 4.27 4.73 28.64
C ARG A 702 4.72 4.81 27.19
N TYR A 703 3.77 4.91 26.26
CA TYR A 703 4.04 5.05 24.82
C TYR A 703 4.92 6.27 24.55
N GLY A 704 4.62 7.43 25.13
CA GLY A 704 5.45 8.62 24.94
C GLY A 704 6.91 8.39 25.35
N LYS A 705 7.14 7.70 26.48
CA LYS A 705 8.50 7.37 26.96
C LYS A 705 9.21 6.38 26.05
N THR A 706 8.54 5.28 25.65
CA THR A 706 9.15 4.24 24.82
C THR A 706 9.39 4.72 23.40
N ARG A 707 8.43 5.46 22.80
CA ARG A 707 8.62 6.14 21.51
C ARG A 707 9.81 7.10 21.54
N ASP A 708 9.91 7.99 22.54
CA ASP A 708 11.02 8.95 22.60
C ASP A 708 12.38 8.26 22.75
N ALA A 709 12.43 7.18 23.54
CA ALA A 709 13.64 6.36 23.67
C ALA A 709 14.01 5.67 22.35
N HIS A 710 13.04 5.07 21.65
CA HIS A 710 13.22 4.42 20.35
C HIS A 710 13.74 5.41 19.31
N VAL A 711 13.07 6.55 19.15
CA VAL A 711 13.47 7.61 18.20
C VAL A 711 14.83 8.17 18.56
N HIS A 712 15.14 8.35 19.84
CA HIS A 712 16.46 8.81 20.27
C HIS A 712 17.57 7.79 19.93
N ARG A 713 17.30 6.49 20.11
CA ARG A 713 18.26 5.41 19.88
C ARG A 713 18.49 5.16 18.38
N TYR A 714 17.43 5.15 17.58
CA TYR A 714 17.45 4.64 16.20
C TYR A 714 17.18 5.71 15.12
N GLY A 715 16.77 6.94 15.48
CA GLY A 715 16.38 7.96 14.51
C GLY A 715 17.50 8.45 13.58
N GLY A 716 18.77 8.18 13.90
CA GLY A 716 19.92 8.46 13.03
C GLY A 716 20.63 7.22 12.51
N ASP A 717 20.10 6.04 12.80
CA ASP A 717 20.64 4.76 12.35
C ASP A 717 20.03 4.43 10.98
N VAL A 718 20.88 4.21 9.96
CA VAL A 718 20.41 3.82 8.62
C VAL A 718 20.32 2.31 8.47
N ASP A 719 21.00 1.55 9.31
CA ASP A 719 21.00 0.09 9.28
C ASP A 719 19.81 -0.46 10.08
N LEU A 720 19.39 0.23 11.14
CA LEU A 720 18.22 -0.08 11.98
C LEU A 720 17.41 1.21 12.30
N PRO A 721 16.78 1.86 11.30
CA PRO A 721 16.11 3.15 11.48
C PRO A 721 14.85 3.07 12.33
N ALA A 722 14.56 4.13 13.08
CA ALA A 722 13.31 4.24 13.82
C ALA A 722 12.07 4.20 12.90
N TYR A 723 11.00 3.56 13.38
CA TYR A 723 9.69 3.63 12.70
C TYR A 723 9.14 5.06 12.69
N ASN A 724 8.28 5.36 11.71
CA ASN A 724 7.65 6.67 11.57
C ASN A 724 6.39 6.79 12.43
N PHE A 725 6.51 7.46 13.58
CA PHE A 725 5.42 7.69 14.53
C PHE A 725 4.61 8.97 14.27
N THR A 726 4.89 9.73 13.20
CA THR A 726 4.26 11.03 12.94
C THR A 726 2.73 10.93 12.94
N ALA A 727 2.18 9.92 12.28
CA ALA A 727 0.73 9.75 12.19
C ALA A 727 0.11 9.38 13.55
N ALA A 728 0.73 8.48 14.30
CA ALA A 728 0.37 8.12 15.67
C ALA A 728 0.34 9.35 16.60
N ASP A 729 1.38 10.19 16.58
CA ASP A 729 1.47 11.41 17.40
C ASP A 729 0.38 12.42 17.04
N ILE A 730 0.11 12.59 15.74
CA ILE A 730 -0.99 13.42 15.24
C ILE A 730 -2.35 12.90 15.76
N GLY A 731 -2.55 11.58 15.79
CA GLY A 731 -3.74 10.94 16.36
C GLY A 731 -3.88 11.18 17.87
N MET A 732 -2.80 10.93 18.62
CA MET A 732 -2.70 11.12 20.08
C MET A 732 -3.04 12.56 20.48
N HIS A 733 -2.45 13.55 19.81
CA HIS A 733 -2.74 14.97 20.08
C HIS A 733 -4.21 15.38 19.85
N ARG A 734 -4.95 14.65 19.01
CA ARG A 734 -6.40 14.86 18.85
C ARG A 734 -7.19 14.14 19.94
N ALA A 735 -6.80 12.91 20.26
CA ALA A 735 -7.39 12.12 21.34
C ALA A 735 -7.36 12.92 22.66
N ASP A 736 -6.21 13.51 23.03
CA ASP A 736 -6.02 14.41 24.18
C ASP A 736 -7.04 15.55 24.26
N ARG A 737 -7.49 16.05 23.11
CA ARG A 737 -8.39 17.21 23.02
C ARG A 737 -9.86 16.80 23.11
N ASP A 738 -10.21 15.53 23.00
CA ASP A 738 -11.59 15.08 22.91
C ASP A 738 -12.44 15.48 24.13
N GLU A 739 -11.90 15.32 25.34
CA GLU A 739 -12.62 15.70 26.55
C GLU A 739 -12.87 17.21 26.61
N LEU A 740 -11.84 18.03 26.38
CA LEU A 740 -11.96 19.48 26.34
C LEU A 740 -12.95 19.93 25.26
N MET A 741 -12.86 19.35 24.06
CA MET A 741 -13.78 19.65 22.97
C MET A 741 -15.22 19.26 23.32
N SER A 742 -15.43 18.17 24.06
CA SER A 742 -16.77 17.78 24.55
C SER A 742 -17.37 18.83 25.49
N TRP A 743 -16.57 19.38 26.41
CA TRP A 743 -17.01 20.42 27.34
C TRP A 743 -17.27 21.74 26.64
N LEU A 744 -16.41 22.14 25.68
CA LEU A 744 -16.66 23.30 24.83
C LEU A 744 -17.93 23.12 23.99
N ALA A 745 -18.18 21.92 23.46
CA ALA A 745 -19.39 21.62 22.72
C ALA A 745 -20.64 21.73 23.61
N ARG A 746 -20.60 21.20 24.86
CA ARG A 746 -21.69 21.33 25.85
C ARG A 746 -21.96 22.78 26.21
N GLY A 747 -20.91 23.55 26.51
CA GLY A 747 -21.02 24.97 26.85
C GLY A 747 -21.63 25.78 25.70
N LEU A 748 -21.11 25.57 24.48
CA LEU A 748 -21.63 26.24 23.29
C LEU A 748 -23.07 25.79 22.96
N LEU A 749 -23.39 24.51 23.13
CA LEU A 749 -24.76 23.99 22.97
C LEU A 749 -25.72 24.67 23.95
N GLY A 750 -25.34 24.74 25.22
CA GLY A 750 -26.10 25.43 26.26
C GLY A 750 -26.34 26.90 25.91
N LEU A 751 -25.30 27.63 25.50
CA LEU A 751 -25.41 29.04 25.08
C LEU A 751 -26.35 29.23 23.87
N VAL A 752 -26.22 28.38 22.85
CA VAL A 752 -27.08 28.45 21.66
C VAL A 752 -28.53 28.11 22.00
N LEU A 753 -28.77 27.08 22.82
CA LEU A 753 -30.12 26.70 23.26
C LEU A 753 -30.75 27.78 24.14
N ILE A 754 -30.01 28.37 25.08
CA ILE A 754 -30.47 29.51 25.88
C ILE A 754 -30.83 30.68 24.97
N GLY A 755 -29.97 31.05 24.02
CA GLY A 755 -30.25 32.12 23.06
C GLY A 755 -31.54 31.88 22.25
N LEU A 756 -31.74 30.65 21.76
CA LEU A 756 -32.96 30.25 21.07
C LEU A 756 -34.20 30.27 21.99
N LEU A 757 -34.09 29.77 23.22
CA LEU A 757 -35.17 29.77 24.22
C LEU A 757 -35.56 31.19 24.66
N LEU A 758 -34.60 32.10 24.78
CA LEU A 758 -34.84 33.52 25.06
C LEU A 758 -35.63 34.19 23.92
N GLY A 759 -35.46 33.74 22.67
CA GLY A 759 -36.27 34.15 21.52
C GLY A 759 -37.67 33.52 21.45
N SER A 760 -37.97 32.54 22.31
CA SER A 760 -39.26 31.84 22.33
C SER A 760 -40.40 32.68 22.96
N ALA A 761 -41.62 32.13 22.99
CA ALA A 761 -42.74 32.80 23.67
C ALA A 761 -42.52 32.95 25.19
N LEU A 762 -41.82 31.99 25.80
CA LEU A 762 -41.47 31.99 27.22
C LEU A 762 -40.38 33.04 27.51
N GLY A 763 -39.32 33.06 26.70
CA GLY A 763 -38.23 34.02 26.84
C GLY A 763 -38.67 35.48 26.71
N ARG A 764 -39.64 35.77 25.85
CA ARG A 764 -40.24 37.12 25.74
C ARG A 764 -40.98 37.57 26.99
N ARG A 765 -41.58 36.64 27.76
CA ARG A 765 -42.22 36.99 29.04
C ARG A 765 -41.19 37.33 30.11
N LEU A 766 -39.98 36.75 30.02
CA LEU A 766 -38.88 36.96 30.97
C LEU A 766 -38.05 38.22 30.65
N LEU A 767 -37.74 38.47 29.37
CA LEU A 767 -36.91 39.59 28.94
C LEU A 767 -37.67 40.91 28.76
N GLY A 768 -39.00 40.87 28.63
CA GLY A 768 -39.82 42.05 28.33
C GLY A 768 -39.68 42.53 26.86
N PRO A 769 -40.76 43.01 26.23
CA PRO A 769 -40.69 43.56 24.88
C PRO A 769 -39.99 44.93 24.91
N GLY A 770 -38.74 45.01 24.44
CA GLY A 770 -38.02 46.28 24.32
C GLY A 770 -36.54 46.27 24.73
N LEU A 771 -36.04 45.19 25.33
CA LEU A 771 -34.60 45.08 25.63
C LEU A 771 -33.77 45.02 24.33
N PRO A 772 -32.61 45.71 24.27
CA PRO A 772 -31.68 45.59 23.14
C PRO A 772 -31.30 44.13 22.89
N GLY A 773 -31.48 43.63 21.65
CA GLY A 773 -31.18 42.23 21.28
C GLY A 773 -32.39 41.29 21.29
N SER A 774 -33.51 41.70 21.88
CA SER A 774 -34.74 40.87 21.94
C SER A 774 -35.34 40.57 20.56
N ALA A 775 -35.26 41.52 19.61
CA ALA A 775 -35.73 41.31 18.25
C ALA A 775 -34.83 40.34 17.48
N ALA A 776 -33.50 40.42 17.67
CA ALA A 776 -32.54 39.49 17.09
C ALA A 776 -32.79 38.04 17.56
N LEU A 777 -32.89 37.82 18.87
CA LEU A 777 -33.15 36.49 19.44
C LEU A 777 -34.47 35.92 18.95
N ARG A 778 -35.51 36.75 18.89
CA ARG A 778 -36.81 36.35 18.34
C ARG A 778 -36.74 36.00 16.85
N GLY A 779 -35.98 36.78 16.08
CA GLY A 779 -35.71 36.54 14.67
C GLY A 779 -35.02 35.20 14.44
N LEU A 780 -33.94 34.93 15.18
CA LEU A 780 -33.18 33.69 15.11
C LEU A 780 -34.01 32.46 15.52
N TRP A 781 -34.83 32.58 16.57
CA TRP A 781 -35.77 31.50 16.96
C TRP A 781 -36.78 31.17 15.86
N LEU A 782 -37.35 32.19 15.22
CA LEU A 782 -38.27 31.99 14.10
C LEU A 782 -37.53 31.43 12.88
N GLY A 783 -36.32 31.90 12.58
CA GLY A 783 -35.49 31.34 11.50
C GLY A 783 -35.16 29.86 11.70
N ALA A 784 -34.83 29.47 12.94
CA ALA A 784 -34.50 28.09 13.30
C ALA A 784 -35.73 27.16 13.20
N THR A 785 -36.87 27.57 13.76
CA THR A 785 -38.03 26.68 13.91
C THR A 785 -39.09 26.83 12.83
N ARG A 786 -39.33 28.06 12.36
CA ARG A 786 -40.47 28.44 11.50
C ARG A 786 -40.07 29.58 10.54
N PRO A 787 -39.09 29.38 9.64
CA PRO A 787 -38.52 30.44 8.80
C PRO A 787 -39.57 31.17 7.94
N TRP A 788 -40.66 30.49 7.56
CA TRP A 788 -41.80 31.09 6.84
C TRP A 788 -42.57 32.14 7.65
N ARG A 789 -42.31 32.29 8.96
CA ARG A 789 -42.89 33.31 9.84
C ARG A 789 -41.92 34.45 10.16
N VAL A 790 -40.68 34.39 9.67
CA VAL A 790 -39.70 35.48 9.86
C VAL A 790 -40.21 36.77 9.20
N ALA A 791 -40.92 36.67 8.08
CA ALA A 791 -41.55 37.82 7.43
C ALA A 791 -42.68 38.47 8.25
N ASP A 792 -43.23 37.76 9.25
CA ASP A 792 -44.31 38.26 10.10
C ASP A 792 -43.76 39.01 11.34
N LEU A 793 -42.43 39.24 11.40
CA LEU A 793 -41.78 39.97 12.48
C LEU A 793 -42.02 41.47 12.34
N ASP A 794 -43.02 41.97 13.04
CA ASP A 794 -43.29 43.40 13.15
C ASP A 794 -42.46 44.03 14.28
N VAL A 795 -41.16 44.23 14.02
CA VAL A 795 -40.20 44.84 14.96
C VAL A 795 -39.27 45.80 14.23
N THR A 796 -38.98 46.94 14.84
CA THR A 796 -37.94 47.87 14.36
C THR A 796 -36.61 47.52 15.04
N PRO A 797 -35.65 46.88 14.35
CA PRO A 797 -34.43 46.39 14.99
C PRO A 797 -33.51 47.54 15.42
N THR A 798 -33.01 47.47 16.66
CA THR A 798 -31.99 48.40 17.16
C THR A 798 -30.63 48.13 16.49
N ARG A 799 -29.64 49.00 16.72
CA ARG A 799 -28.24 48.74 16.29
C ARG A 799 -27.72 47.42 16.87
N THR A 800 -28.01 47.17 18.16
CA THR A 800 -27.64 45.93 18.85
C THR A 800 -28.30 44.72 18.20
N ASP A 801 -29.58 44.79 17.84
CA ASP A 801 -30.26 43.68 17.15
C ASP A 801 -29.63 43.36 15.80
N ARG A 802 -29.25 44.39 15.02
CA ARG A 802 -28.61 44.22 13.71
C ARG A 802 -27.23 43.56 13.81
N VAL A 803 -26.49 43.84 14.88
CA VAL A 803 -25.21 43.18 15.14
C VAL A 803 -25.44 41.74 15.60
N LEU A 804 -26.30 41.52 16.60
CA LEU A 804 -26.50 40.21 17.21
C LEU A 804 -27.11 39.18 16.26
N VAL A 805 -28.04 39.58 15.38
CA VAL A 805 -28.67 38.66 14.42
C VAL A 805 -27.67 38.05 13.44
N LEU A 806 -26.52 38.70 13.23
CA LEU A 806 -25.43 38.21 12.38
C LEU A 806 -24.29 37.60 13.22
N ALA A 807 -23.84 38.32 14.26
CA ALA A 807 -22.68 37.94 15.05
C ALA A 807 -22.90 36.62 15.82
N LEU A 808 -24.10 36.39 16.38
CA LEU A 808 -24.37 35.17 17.16
C LEU A 808 -24.29 33.90 16.30
N PRO A 809 -24.99 33.78 15.15
CA PRO A 809 -24.82 32.63 14.26
C PRO A 809 -23.41 32.45 13.72
N VAL A 810 -22.73 33.55 13.36
CA VAL A 810 -21.35 33.49 12.84
C VAL A 810 -20.39 32.98 13.92
N ALA A 811 -20.47 33.52 15.14
CA ALA A 811 -19.63 33.07 16.26
C ALA A 811 -19.91 31.59 16.60
N ALA A 812 -21.18 31.18 16.65
CA ALA A 812 -21.56 29.80 16.91
C ALA A 812 -21.08 28.85 15.79
N LEU A 813 -21.16 29.28 14.53
CA LEU A 813 -20.66 28.52 13.39
C LEU A 813 -19.14 28.35 13.48
N VAL A 814 -18.38 29.44 13.64
CA VAL A 814 -16.92 29.40 13.75
C VAL A 814 -16.50 28.52 14.93
N ALA A 815 -17.02 28.79 16.13
CA ALA A 815 -16.68 28.04 17.33
C ALA A 815 -17.03 26.54 17.20
N SER A 816 -18.22 26.21 16.67
CA SER A 816 -18.60 24.80 16.50
C SER A 816 -17.73 24.06 15.47
N ARG A 817 -17.31 24.72 14.38
CA ARG A 817 -16.40 24.10 13.40
C ARG A 817 -14.98 23.99 13.95
N SER A 818 -14.53 24.94 14.75
CA SER A 818 -13.24 24.84 15.42
C SER A 818 -13.23 23.71 16.44
N VAL A 819 -14.28 23.55 17.24
CA VAL A 819 -14.43 22.40 18.16
C VAL A 819 -14.46 21.08 17.39
N PHE A 820 -15.22 20.99 16.28
CA PHE A 820 -15.28 19.81 15.42
C PHE A 820 -13.94 19.38 14.85
N THR A 821 -13.03 20.33 14.65
CA THR A 821 -11.71 20.13 14.06
C THR A 821 -10.60 20.16 15.10
N TRP A 822 -10.92 20.01 16.39
CA TRP A 822 -9.99 20.11 17.52
C TRP A 822 -9.14 21.38 17.55
N PHE A 823 -9.53 22.43 16.81
CA PHE A 823 -8.73 23.62 16.51
C PHE A 823 -7.40 23.32 15.79
N THR A 824 -7.30 22.21 15.05
CA THR A 824 -6.08 21.77 14.34
C THR A 824 -6.22 21.72 12.82
N ALA A 825 -7.41 21.91 12.24
CA ALA A 825 -7.63 21.75 10.80
C ALA A 825 -8.02 23.05 10.04
N PRO A 826 -7.06 23.98 9.84
CA PRO A 826 -7.34 25.24 9.14
C PRO A 826 -7.83 25.06 7.70
N ALA A 827 -7.37 24.06 6.95
CA ALA A 827 -7.84 23.81 5.58
C ALA A 827 -9.34 23.48 5.55
N HIS A 828 -9.80 22.63 6.49
CA HIS A 828 -11.23 22.35 6.65
C HIS A 828 -12.01 23.62 7.01
N LEU A 829 -11.48 24.44 7.92
CA LEU A 829 -12.11 25.70 8.33
C LEU A 829 -12.19 26.70 7.18
N VAL A 830 -11.12 26.89 6.40
CA VAL A 830 -11.08 27.79 5.24
C VAL A 830 -12.15 27.38 4.22
N LEU A 831 -12.25 26.09 3.90
CA LEU A 831 -13.22 25.58 2.94
C LEU A 831 -14.66 25.76 3.44
N VAL A 832 -14.95 25.33 4.66
CA VAL A 832 -16.32 25.37 5.20
C VAL A 832 -16.76 26.80 5.53
N LEU A 833 -15.95 27.56 6.26
CA LEU A 833 -16.28 28.95 6.62
C LEU A 833 -16.23 29.87 5.40
N GLY A 834 -15.34 29.62 4.44
CA GLY A 834 -15.29 30.31 3.15
C GLY A 834 -16.57 30.09 2.35
N ALA A 835 -17.11 28.86 2.31
CA ALA A 835 -18.39 28.58 1.65
C ALA A 835 -19.55 29.36 2.28
N TRP A 836 -19.62 29.40 3.62
CA TRP A 836 -20.62 30.17 4.35
C TRP A 836 -20.47 31.68 4.14
N LEU A 837 -19.23 32.19 4.13
CA LEU A 837 -18.94 33.59 3.88
C LEU A 837 -19.38 34.00 2.47
N LEU A 838 -19.00 33.23 1.45
CA LEU A 838 -19.40 33.48 0.06
C LEU A 838 -20.92 33.44 -0.09
N PHE A 839 -21.59 32.42 0.48
CA PHE A 839 -23.05 32.33 0.49
C PHE A 839 -23.71 33.57 1.12
N GLY A 840 -23.23 33.97 2.31
CA GLY A 840 -23.73 35.16 3.00
C GLY A 840 -23.49 36.46 2.22
N VAL A 841 -22.28 36.66 1.69
CA VAL A 841 -21.92 37.85 0.90
C VAL A 841 -22.79 37.94 -0.36
N VAL A 842 -22.98 36.84 -1.08
CA VAL A 842 -23.82 36.81 -2.27
C VAL A 842 -25.26 37.20 -1.94
N LEU A 843 -25.87 36.59 -0.92
CA LEU A 843 -27.23 36.96 -0.51
C LEU A 843 -27.32 38.42 -0.07
N ARG A 844 -26.32 38.92 0.67
CA ARG A 844 -26.24 40.33 1.10
C ARG A 844 -26.15 41.30 -0.07
N LEU A 845 -25.41 40.95 -1.12
CA LEU A 845 -25.28 41.73 -2.35
C LEU A 845 -26.59 41.71 -3.15
N LEU A 846 -27.29 40.57 -3.21
CA LEU A 846 -28.55 40.44 -3.93
C LEU A 846 -29.69 41.26 -3.30
N VAL A 847 -29.67 41.49 -1.98
CA VAL A 847 -30.61 42.37 -1.27
C VAL A 847 -30.04 43.79 -1.03
N ARG A 848 -29.00 44.19 -1.77
CA ARG A 848 -28.37 45.52 -1.61
C ARG A 848 -29.40 46.65 -1.69
N GLY A 849 -29.27 47.61 -0.77
CA GLY A 849 -30.21 48.73 -0.62
C GLY A 849 -31.46 48.44 0.24
N ARG A 850 -31.60 47.23 0.79
CA ARG A 850 -32.66 46.87 1.76
C ARG A 850 -32.07 46.49 3.11
N ASP A 851 -32.86 46.58 4.18
CA ASP A 851 -32.44 46.14 5.52
C ASP A 851 -32.24 44.61 5.51
N PRO A 852 -31.02 44.09 5.80
CA PRO A 852 -30.73 42.67 5.76
C PRO A 852 -31.20 41.91 7.02
N PHE A 853 -31.82 42.58 7.99
CA PHE A 853 -32.20 41.96 9.28
C PHE A 853 -33.01 40.66 9.13
N HIS A 854 -34.06 40.67 8.30
CA HIS A 854 -34.91 39.48 8.08
C HIS A 854 -34.14 38.33 7.42
N LEU A 855 -33.27 38.65 6.46
CA LEU A 855 -32.40 37.68 5.81
C LEU A 855 -31.50 36.98 6.83
N TRP A 856 -30.83 37.74 7.69
CA TRP A 856 -29.94 37.20 8.73
C TRP A 856 -30.72 36.45 9.82
N ALA A 857 -31.93 36.89 10.17
CA ALA A 857 -32.78 36.17 11.11
C ALA A 857 -33.13 34.77 10.58
N ALA A 858 -33.51 34.65 9.30
CA ALA A 858 -33.87 33.36 8.69
C ALA A 858 -32.65 32.44 8.48
N VAL A 859 -31.61 32.94 7.80
CA VAL A 859 -30.40 32.16 7.48
C VAL A 859 -29.62 31.85 8.75
N GLY A 860 -29.45 32.84 9.64
CA GLY A 860 -28.76 32.68 10.92
C GLY A 860 -29.50 31.73 11.86
N GLY A 861 -30.83 31.77 11.91
CA GLY A 861 -31.63 30.81 12.67
C GLY A 861 -31.46 29.38 12.15
N ALA A 862 -31.53 29.17 10.82
CA ALA A 862 -31.29 27.86 10.21
C ALA A 862 -29.85 27.36 10.43
N ALA A 863 -28.85 28.25 10.39
CA ALA A 863 -27.46 27.94 10.70
C ALA A 863 -27.27 27.53 12.18
N LEU A 864 -27.97 28.19 13.11
CA LEU A 864 -27.97 27.78 14.53
C LEU A 864 -28.62 26.41 14.73
N LEU A 865 -29.70 26.09 14.01
CA LEU A 865 -30.30 24.74 14.05
C LEU A 865 -29.28 23.67 13.61
N ARG A 866 -28.59 23.89 12.49
CA ARG A 866 -27.52 22.99 12.02
C ARG A 866 -26.35 22.90 13.02
N THR A 867 -26.04 24.01 13.70
CA THR A 867 -25.02 24.06 14.75
C THR A 867 -25.43 23.23 15.96
N VAL A 868 -26.69 23.28 16.39
CA VAL A 868 -27.23 22.41 17.45
C VAL A 868 -27.08 20.93 17.08
N VAL A 869 -27.45 20.54 15.84
CA VAL A 869 -27.30 19.14 15.38
C VAL A 869 -25.86 18.65 15.53
N LEU A 870 -24.88 19.44 15.11
CA LEU A 870 -23.46 19.09 15.29
C LEU A 870 -23.10 19.03 16.78
N LEU A 871 -23.42 20.06 17.56
CA LEU A 871 -23.00 20.15 18.95
C LEU A 871 -23.61 19.06 19.83
N VAL A 872 -24.83 18.58 19.50
CA VAL A 872 -25.42 17.41 20.15
C VAL A 872 -24.53 16.18 19.90
N ALA A 873 -24.09 15.95 18.67
CA ALA A 873 -23.20 14.84 18.34
C ALA A 873 -21.83 14.95 19.01
N LEU A 874 -21.31 16.17 19.20
CA LEU A 874 -20.02 16.41 19.87
C LEU A 874 -20.11 16.46 21.41
N SER A 875 -21.31 16.57 21.98
CA SER A 875 -21.47 16.79 23.42
C SER A 875 -21.12 15.58 24.29
N GLY A 876 -21.02 14.38 23.71
CA GLY A 876 -20.62 13.15 24.40
C GLY A 876 -19.16 13.20 24.83
N ARG A 877 -18.25 12.81 23.92
CA ARG A 877 -16.80 12.76 24.11
C ARG A 877 -16.07 13.42 22.95
N GLY A 878 -16.60 14.57 22.52
CA GLY A 878 -15.95 15.40 21.50
C GLY A 878 -15.98 14.80 20.10
N PRO A 879 -15.10 15.30 19.20
CA PRO A 879 -15.07 14.85 17.82
C PRO A 879 -14.55 13.41 17.65
N GLY A 880 -13.73 12.88 18.58
CA GLY A 880 -13.32 11.47 18.57
C GLY A 880 -14.51 10.53 18.60
N ARG A 881 -15.48 10.73 19.51
CA ARG A 881 -16.70 9.88 19.55
C ARG A 881 -17.57 10.06 18.31
N TYR A 882 -17.60 11.27 17.74
CA TYR A 882 -18.31 11.52 16.49
C TYR A 882 -17.73 10.67 15.35
N TRP A 883 -16.41 10.67 15.19
CA TRP A 883 -15.74 9.91 14.12
C TRP A 883 -15.78 8.40 14.39
N PHE A 884 -15.59 7.97 15.64
CA PHE A 884 -15.80 6.59 16.04
C PHE A 884 -17.16 6.07 15.60
N GLN A 885 -18.25 6.78 15.95
CA GLN A 885 -19.60 6.39 15.51
C GLN A 885 -19.79 6.49 14.00
N PHE A 886 -19.10 7.43 13.36
CA PHE A 886 -19.11 7.54 11.90
C PHE A 886 -18.51 6.27 11.27
N TRP A 887 -17.44 5.68 11.80
CA TRP A 887 -16.87 4.45 11.24
C TRP A 887 -17.65 3.20 11.66
N THR A 888 -17.88 3.04 12.96
CA THR A 888 -18.27 1.76 13.57
C THR A 888 -19.78 1.55 13.75
N ALA A 889 -20.60 2.61 13.66
CA ALA A 889 -22.03 2.55 13.96
C ALA A 889 -22.91 2.97 12.77
N PRO A 890 -23.22 2.04 11.81
CA PRO A 890 -23.97 2.35 10.60
C PRO A 890 -25.30 3.07 10.82
N THR A 891 -26.06 2.66 11.84
CA THR A 891 -27.36 3.27 12.18
C THR A 891 -27.19 4.70 12.68
N SER A 892 -26.28 4.94 13.62
CA SER A 892 -25.99 6.27 14.17
C SER A 892 -25.47 7.22 13.09
N ARG A 893 -24.54 6.74 12.26
CA ARG A 893 -24.05 7.44 11.06
C ARG A 893 -25.21 7.83 10.15
N ALA A 894 -26.09 6.88 9.80
CA ALA A 894 -27.19 7.12 8.88
C ALA A 894 -28.19 8.15 9.41
N VAL A 895 -28.55 8.06 10.69
CA VAL A 895 -29.45 9.02 11.36
C VAL A 895 -28.81 10.42 11.36
N TYR A 896 -27.56 10.54 11.77
CA TYR A 896 -26.87 11.83 11.81
C TYR A 896 -26.76 12.46 10.41
N ILE A 897 -26.29 11.71 9.40
CA ILE A 897 -26.16 12.22 8.03
C ILE A 897 -27.52 12.67 7.49
N THR A 898 -28.58 11.89 7.72
CA THR A 898 -29.94 12.24 7.29
C THR A 898 -30.37 13.59 7.83
N ILE A 899 -30.24 13.78 9.15
CA ILE A 899 -30.65 15.02 9.82
C ILE A 899 -29.73 16.18 9.44
N ALA A 900 -28.41 15.97 9.43
CA ALA A 900 -27.43 16.99 9.12
C ALA A 900 -27.56 17.47 7.66
N PHE A 901 -27.79 16.56 6.71
CA PHE A 901 -28.02 16.91 5.30
C PHE A 901 -29.34 17.64 5.11
N ALA A 902 -30.43 17.18 5.74
CA ALA A 902 -31.70 17.89 5.71
C ALA A 902 -31.57 19.31 6.28
N ALA A 903 -30.86 19.46 7.41
CA ALA A 903 -30.58 20.75 8.03
C ALA A 903 -29.68 21.65 7.14
N PHE A 904 -28.75 21.07 6.35
CA PHE A 904 -27.98 21.81 5.35
C PHE A 904 -28.91 22.38 4.27
N CYS A 905 -29.74 21.54 3.67
CA CYS A 905 -30.69 21.97 2.64
C CYS A 905 -31.71 22.98 3.16
N TRP A 906 -32.08 22.87 4.44
CA TRP A 906 -33.01 23.79 5.11
C TRP A 906 -32.53 25.24 5.13
N VAL A 907 -31.22 25.47 5.14
CA VAL A 907 -30.63 26.83 5.07
C VAL A 907 -31.02 27.52 3.76
N PHE A 908 -30.94 26.80 2.64
CA PHE A 908 -31.32 27.31 1.32
C PHE A 908 -32.84 27.53 1.22
N VAL A 909 -33.64 26.64 1.81
CA VAL A 909 -35.10 26.82 1.90
C VAL A 909 -35.45 28.07 2.72
N ALA A 910 -34.82 28.26 3.88
CA ALA A 910 -35.03 29.43 4.72
C ALA A 910 -34.66 30.75 3.99
N ALA A 911 -33.55 30.76 3.26
CA ALA A 911 -33.16 31.87 2.40
C ALA A 911 -34.21 32.16 1.32
N GLY A 912 -34.69 31.14 0.61
CA GLY A 912 -35.71 31.29 -0.43
C GLY A 912 -37.05 31.80 0.11
N LEU A 913 -37.48 31.27 1.26
CA LEU A 913 -38.72 31.68 1.94
C LEU A 913 -38.65 33.15 2.37
N VAL A 914 -37.56 33.59 2.99
CA VAL A 914 -37.45 34.98 3.46
C VAL A 914 -37.32 35.97 2.29
N LEU A 915 -36.62 35.60 1.22
CA LEU A 915 -36.56 36.43 0.00
C LEU A 915 -37.94 36.61 -0.63
N ARG A 916 -38.75 35.55 -0.70
CA ARG A 916 -40.11 35.60 -1.22
C ARG A 916 -41.03 36.42 -0.31
N ASP A 917 -41.10 36.03 0.96
CA ASP A 917 -42.15 36.48 1.88
C ASP A 917 -41.78 37.78 2.61
N GLY A 918 -40.50 37.99 2.95
CA GLY A 918 -40.02 39.17 3.67
C GLY A 918 -39.56 40.31 2.75
N TYR A 919 -39.00 39.99 1.59
CA TYR A 919 -38.53 40.98 0.61
C TYR A 919 -39.47 41.16 -0.60
N GLY A 920 -40.61 40.45 -0.61
CA GLY A 920 -41.65 40.55 -1.63
C GLY A 920 -41.21 40.07 -3.02
N TRP A 921 -40.19 39.21 -3.10
CA TRP A 921 -39.73 38.70 -4.40
C TRP A 921 -40.70 37.67 -4.96
N GLN A 922 -40.82 37.64 -6.29
CA GLN A 922 -41.50 36.54 -6.97
C GLN A 922 -40.77 35.22 -6.68
N ALA A 923 -41.50 34.12 -6.57
CA ALA A 923 -40.94 32.81 -6.26
C ALA A 923 -39.77 32.42 -7.18
N ARG A 924 -39.89 32.73 -8.48
CA ARG A 924 -38.82 32.51 -9.48
C ARG A 924 -37.53 33.26 -9.15
N ARG A 925 -37.64 34.55 -8.77
CA ARG A 925 -36.49 35.39 -8.40
C ARG A 925 -35.86 34.93 -7.08
N ALA A 926 -36.67 34.50 -6.10
CA ALA A 926 -36.16 33.95 -4.85
C ALA A 926 -35.39 32.65 -5.07
N ILE A 927 -35.94 31.73 -5.88
CA ILE A 927 -35.24 30.50 -6.30
C ILE A 927 -33.94 30.85 -7.03
N GLY A 928 -33.99 31.79 -7.98
CA GLY A 928 -32.81 32.25 -8.71
C GLY A 928 -31.69 32.72 -7.79
N ALA A 929 -32.01 33.52 -6.76
CA ALA A 929 -31.03 34.01 -5.81
C ALA A 929 -30.43 32.93 -4.90
N VAL A 930 -31.23 31.92 -4.51
CA VAL A 930 -30.70 30.75 -3.79
C VAL A 930 -29.75 29.93 -4.68
N LEU A 931 -30.07 29.77 -5.97
CA LEU A 931 -29.19 29.09 -6.93
C LEU A 931 -27.88 29.85 -7.14
N VAL A 932 -27.90 31.19 -7.22
CA VAL A 932 -26.66 32.00 -7.23
C VAL A 932 -25.89 31.83 -5.93
N GLY A 933 -26.58 31.86 -4.77
CA GLY A 933 -25.97 31.64 -3.47
C GLY A 933 -25.30 30.28 -3.32
N LEU A 934 -25.88 29.22 -3.89
CA LEU A 934 -25.30 27.87 -3.91
C LEU A 934 -24.17 27.76 -4.94
N GLY A 935 -24.37 28.34 -6.12
CA GLY A 935 -23.49 28.22 -7.27
C GLY A 935 -22.15 28.93 -7.08
N VAL A 936 -22.13 30.14 -6.51
CA VAL A 936 -20.90 30.93 -6.34
C VAL A 936 -19.88 30.26 -5.41
N PRO A 937 -20.23 29.80 -4.19
CA PRO A 937 -19.30 29.05 -3.35
C PRO A 937 -18.74 27.81 -4.05
N LEU A 938 -19.60 27.05 -4.74
CA LEU A 938 -19.20 25.83 -5.45
C LEU A 938 -18.25 26.16 -6.62
N ALA A 939 -18.53 27.21 -7.39
CA ALA A 939 -17.69 27.70 -8.47
C ALA A 939 -16.31 28.15 -7.98
N VAL A 940 -16.28 29.00 -6.94
CA VAL A 940 -15.05 29.59 -6.42
C VAL A 940 -14.18 28.54 -5.75
N LEU A 941 -14.73 27.76 -4.81
CA LEU A 941 -13.94 26.76 -4.08
C LEU A 941 -13.56 25.58 -4.97
N GLY A 942 -14.45 25.15 -5.88
CA GLY A 942 -14.11 24.16 -6.90
C GLY A 942 -12.95 24.62 -7.78
N SER A 943 -12.95 25.87 -8.22
CA SER A 943 -11.84 26.45 -9.01
C SER A 943 -10.54 26.54 -8.21
N VAL A 944 -10.60 26.90 -6.92
CA VAL A 944 -9.41 26.96 -6.05
C VAL A 944 -8.81 25.57 -5.88
N ILE A 945 -9.62 24.56 -5.59
CA ILE A 945 -9.13 23.17 -5.44
C ILE A 945 -8.63 22.64 -6.78
N ALA A 946 -9.30 22.94 -7.89
CA ALA A 946 -8.83 22.56 -9.23
C ALA A 946 -7.46 23.18 -9.55
N ALA A 947 -7.21 24.43 -9.10
CA ALA A 947 -5.93 25.10 -9.28
C ALA A 947 -4.81 24.54 -8.38
N ILE A 948 -5.14 24.10 -7.16
CA ILE A 948 -4.20 23.44 -6.24
C ILE A 948 -3.90 22.00 -6.67
N GLY A 949 -4.90 21.31 -7.24
CA GLY A 949 -4.90 19.87 -7.46
C GLY A 949 -5.64 19.14 -6.33
N LEU A 950 -6.51 18.18 -6.70
CA LEU A 950 -7.35 17.45 -5.74
C LEU A 950 -6.51 16.64 -4.75
N GLU A 951 -5.48 15.94 -5.23
CA GLU A 951 -4.61 15.09 -4.40
C GLU A 951 -3.92 15.91 -3.31
N ALA A 952 -3.29 17.03 -3.68
CA ALA A 952 -2.62 17.93 -2.74
C ALA A 952 -3.60 18.51 -1.72
N ALA A 953 -4.80 18.93 -2.15
CA ALA A 953 -5.82 19.47 -1.26
C ALA A 953 -6.33 18.42 -0.26
N LEU A 954 -6.56 17.17 -0.71
CA LEU A 954 -6.98 16.07 0.16
C LEU A 954 -5.88 15.66 1.13
N THR A 955 -4.62 15.65 0.68
CA THR A 955 -3.45 15.35 1.53
C THR A 955 -3.32 16.36 2.67
N ILE A 956 -3.34 17.67 2.36
CA ILE A 956 -3.28 18.73 3.38
C ILE A 956 -4.47 18.61 4.35
N TRP A 957 -5.65 18.32 3.82
CA TRP A 957 -6.84 18.15 4.65
C TRP A 957 -6.74 16.92 5.57
N ASN A 958 -6.23 15.79 5.07
CA ASN A 958 -6.09 14.57 5.86
C ASN A 958 -4.94 14.66 6.87
N ASP A 959 -3.83 15.32 6.56
CA ASP A 959 -2.75 15.59 7.53
C ASP A 959 -3.29 16.34 8.76
N GLN A 960 -4.26 17.23 8.53
CA GLN A 960 -4.87 18.06 9.55
C GLN A 960 -6.02 17.38 10.31
N MET A 961 -6.74 16.45 9.68
CA MET A 961 -7.89 15.75 10.26
C MET A 961 -7.58 14.33 10.77
N ALA A 962 -6.55 13.67 10.22
CA ALA A 962 -6.22 12.23 10.25
C ALA A 962 -7.44 11.33 10.39
N LEU A 963 -8.25 11.32 9.34
CA LEU A 963 -9.43 10.48 9.27
C LEU A 963 -9.19 9.24 8.44
N LEU A 964 -8.39 9.37 7.38
CA LEU A 964 -7.96 8.28 6.52
C LEU A 964 -6.50 7.93 6.82
N PRO A 965 -6.05 6.72 6.47
CA PRO A 965 -4.66 6.30 6.65
C PRO A 965 -3.69 7.35 6.11
N TRP A 966 -2.78 7.80 6.97
CA TRP A 966 -1.91 8.94 6.67
C TRP A 966 -0.92 8.63 5.55
N GLY A 967 -0.39 7.40 5.54
CA GLY A 967 0.53 6.90 4.50
C GLY A 967 -0.12 6.79 3.13
N LEU A 968 -1.46 6.71 3.03
CA LEU A 968 -2.17 6.57 1.76
C LEU A 968 -1.78 7.68 0.76
N SER A 969 -1.76 8.94 1.22
CA SER A 969 -1.39 10.10 0.41
C SER A 969 0.08 10.13 -0.04
N ARG A 970 0.96 9.46 0.71
CA ARG A 970 2.42 9.53 0.52
C ARG A 970 2.96 8.39 -0.32
N ILE A 971 2.26 7.26 -0.31
CA ILE A 971 2.70 6.04 -0.99
C ILE A 971 1.87 5.79 -2.25
N LEU A 972 0.53 5.85 -2.14
CA LEU A 972 -0.38 5.38 -3.20
C LEU A 972 -1.18 6.51 -3.87
N GLY A 973 -1.31 7.65 -3.19
CA GLY A 973 -2.20 8.75 -3.57
C GLY A 973 -3.66 8.46 -3.21
N ILE A 974 -4.31 9.38 -2.49
CA ILE A 974 -5.70 9.26 -2.05
C ILE A 974 -6.63 9.12 -3.26
N THR A 975 -6.43 9.93 -4.30
CA THR A 975 -7.31 9.94 -5.48
C THR A 975 -7.14 8.71 -6.35
N VAL A 976 -5.90 8.23 -6.53
CA VAL A 976 -5.61 7.03 -7.30
C VAL A 976 -6.18 5.81 -6.61
N TYR A 977 -5.85 5.63 -5.33
CA TYR A 977 -6.18 4.42 -4.60
C TYR A 977 -7.68 4.31 -4.27
N LEU A 978 -8.35 5.42 -3.95
CA LEU A 978 -9.80 5.44 -3.71
C LEU A 978 -10.62 5.62 -5.01
N GLY A 979 -9.97 5.68 -6.18
CA GLY A 979 -10.64 5.89 -7.46
C GLY A 979 -11.45 7.20 -7.54
N ILE A 980 -10.99 8.25 -6.87
CA ILE A 980 -11.66 9.56 -6.86
C ILE A 980 -11.30 10.30 -8.16
N PRO A 981 -12.28 10.68 -9.00
CA PRO A 981 -11.99 11.38 -10.24
C PRO A 981 -11.26 12.71 -9.99
N THR A 982 -10.05 12.86 -10.55
CA THR A 982 -9.22 14.06 -10.38
C THR A 982 -9.87 15.32 -10.96
N GLY A 983 -10.79 15.16 -11.93
CA GLY A 983 -11.60 16.24 -12.51
C GLY A 983 -12.76 16.75 -11.63
N LEU A 984 -13.08 16.08 -10.52
CA LEU A 984 -14.23 16.39 -9.66
C LEU A 984 -14.29 17.86 -9.18
N PRO A 985 -13.18 18.53 -8.82
CA PRO A 985 -13.21 19.96 -8.49
C PRO A 985 -13.59 20.85 -9.67
N GLY A 986 -13.17 20.48 -10.89
CA GLY A 986 -13.56 21.14 -12.12
C GLY A 986 -15.05 20.97 -12.41
N ASP A 987 -15.57 19.74 -12.25
CA ASP A 987 -17.01 19.46 -12.40
C ASP A 987 -17.84 20.24 -11.38
N ALA A 988 -17.39 20.31 -10.13
CA ALA A 988 -18.00 21.15 -9.10
C ALA A 988 -17.97 22.62 -9.51
N ALA A 989 -16.84 23.12 -10.02
CA ALA A 989 -16.71 24.50 -10.47
C ALA A 989 -17.69 24.83 -11.62
N ILE A 990 -17.80 23.94 -12.61
CA ILE A 990 -18.73 24.05 -13.74
C ILE A 990 -20.18 24.01 -13.25
N ALA A 991 -20.54 23.04 -12.42
CA ALA A 991 -21.88 22.95 -11.85
C ALA A 991 -22.24 24.22 -11.06
N GLY A 992 -21.29 24.76 -10.29
CA GLY A 992 -21.43 26.03 -9.59
C GLY A 992 -21.66 27.21 -10.54
N GLY A 993 -20.91 27.27 -11.64
CA GLY A 993 -21.08 28.24 -12.71
C GLY A 993 -22.47 28.16 -13.37
N VAL A 994 -22.92 26.96 -13.73
CA VAL A 994 -24.25 26.71 -14.31
C VAL A 994 -25.36 27.16 -13.37
N LEU A 995 -25.29 26.79 -12.09
CA LEU A 995 -26.25 27.22 -11.07
C LEU A 995 -26.27 28.75 -10.92
N THR A 996 -25.09 29.38 -10.98
CA THR A 996 -24.94 30.84 -10.92
C THR A 996 -25.59 31.52 -12.13
N VAL A 997 -25.35 31.03 -13.34
CA VAL A 997 -25.95 31.59 -14.57
C VAL A 997 -27.46 31.37 -14.60
N ALA A 998 -27.93 30.15 -14.34
CA ALA A 998 -29.35 29.83 -14.29
C ALA A 998 -30.08 30.66 -13.22
N GLY A 999 -29.47 30.79 -12.04
CA GLY A 999 -29.97 31.63 -10.96
C GLY A 999 -30.03 33.12 -11.34
N GLY A 1000 -28.98 33.62 -12.03
CA GLY A 1000 -28.92 34.97 -12.56
C GLY A 1000 -30.01 35.26 -13.60
N LEU A 1001 -30.26 34.32 -14.51
CA LEU A 1001 -31.35 34.40 -15.50
C LEU A 1001 -32.72 34.46 -14.81
N LEU A 1002 -32.98 33.57 -13.85
CA LEU A 1002 -34.22 33.60 -13.06
C LEU A 1002 -34.39 34.90 -12.27
N CYS A 1003 -33.29 35.58 -11.93
CA CYS A 1003 -33.32 36.91 -11.30
C CYS A 1003 -33.58 38.06 -12.30
N SER A 1004 -33.11 37.95 -13.55
CA SER A 1004 -33.12 39.04 -14.55
C SER A 1004 -34.41 39.12 -15.38
N PHE A 1005 -35.08 38.00 -15.66
CA PHE A 1005 -36.34 37.98 -16.44
C PHE A 1005 -37.53 38.67 -15.75
N ALA A 1006 -37.42 39.03 -14.46
CA ALA A 1006 -38.45 39.78 -13.74
C ALA A 1006 -38.55 41.27 -14.13
N ARG A 1007 -37.59 41.82 -14.90
CA ARG A 1007 -37.58 43.24 -15.30
C ARG A 1007 -38.36 43.56 -16.59
N ARG A 1008 -38.82 42.57 -17.37
CA ARG A 1008 -39.40 42.81 -18.72
C ARG A 1008 -40.94 42.88 -18.81
N ALA A 1009 -41.68 42.81 -17.71
CA ALA A 1009 -43.16 42.79 -17.76
C ALA A 1009 -43.85 44.08 -17.26
N GLY A 1010 -43.18 45.24 -17.32
CA GLY A 1010 -43.76 46.53 -16.88
C GLY A 1010 -43.29 47.71 -17.71
N GLY A 1011 -44.04 48.04 -18.76
CA GLY A 1011 -43.82 49.15 -19.70
C GLY A 1011 -43.96 48.62 -21.13
N THR A 1012 -44.97 48.94 -21.93
CA THR A 1012 -45.73 50.20 -22.06
C THR A 1012 -47.08 49.92 -22.74
N ALA A 1013 -48.17 50.37 -22.11
CA ALA A 1013 -49.39 50.76 -22.79
C ALA A 1013 -49.42 52.31 -22.81
N GLY A 1014 -49.69 52.91 -23.96
CA GLY A 1014 -49.96 54.35 -24.07
C GLY A 1014 -49.30 55.02 -25.28
N LEU A 1015 -50.01 55.04 -26.40
CA LEU A 1015 -50.00 56.14 -27.37
C LEU A 1015 -51.43 56.27 -27.93
N GLU A 1016 -51.92 57.51 -27.87
CA GLU A 1016 -53.31 57.98 -27.97
C GLU A 1016 -53.93 57.90 -29.39
N SER A 1017 -55.25 57.72 -29.51
CA SER A 1017 -56.18 58.78 -29.98
C SER A 1017 -57.63 58.28 -30.12
N ARG A 1018 -58.56 59.10 -29.60
CA ARG A 1018 -60.04 59.11 -29.62
C ARG A 1018 -60.78 58.26 -28.58
#